data_AF-A0A3B9GUR7-F1
#
_entry.id   AF-A0A3B9GUR7-F1
#
_cell.length_a   1.000
_cell.length_b   1.000
_cell.length_c   1.000
_cell.angle_alpha   90.00
_cell.angle_beta   90.00
_cell.angle_gamma   90.00
#
_symmetry.space_group_name_H-M   'P 1'
#
loop_
_entity.id
_entity.type
_entity.pdbx_description
1 polymer ?
#
loop_
_entity_poly.entity_id
_entity_poly.type
_entity_poly.pdbx_seq_one_letter_code
_entity_poly.pdbx_strand_id
1 'polypeptide(L)'
;MPVWLIVGATGLYVFGLFAIAWRGDRRALDPSAKRSPYTYALALAVYCTSWTFFGAVGTSATSGWDYLAIYLGPALVFLFLPDLIRRIGDVAQRESISSLSDFLSARYGKSRGVGALAALAAVAGSLPYIALQLKSVGMSFQALAYGAENAGTRPASQTVLFTALAMGVFAILFGARQSDATRRNAGLMQVLALEAIIKLVALVAVAALSLSLITAPDIDIPAQATAPFANSGVSQRLVVMTILSMCAIICLPRQFHVAVIERRDRREVQTARIVFVAYLALTSAVVIPITIAGLSTLEAGVSPDLFVLDLPLARGDGLLALFVFLGGFSAATGMVIVSSVALSTMVTNDLIVPAVMQTGRFSSLSGNSGARLTMIRRAVIIVIVLGAYGYYRLAGTGEALAQIGLLSFAAAAQFAPALIGAVYWRSGRRAGVMWGLALGMGLWAYTLFLPAILQHDRMAAAVPGWLDPYALFGAPFDDSLIHGVVWSLGANIAAYVTLSLRSRERLRDKVQSSVFVGDPEPLGHTETGTSDPVASVTPNGLKTLASRFLNPEAVEHAFADFERVSGVPASGDGAADWQLVQRTERLLASALGASSARVVLASAIGGNQVALRDVLSMLDHKTQAERFDRHMLQSMLENISQGISVVDADQRLVAWNTAYLDLFHYPNELVTVGTPVAKLIEYNFKSGWIDGDPAEETQRRVAHMRAGHQHTYERRNPDGRYLRIVGNPTPGGGYVTTFTDITEDKLRERALIEANETLETRVRERTHDLEEMAQDLDLARRDAEGANASKTRFLAAASHDLLQPLNAARLFLGSIRADEQGQGLVLRADKAIQSADELIRGLLDISRLDHGSIAPKPVQLP
;
A
#
# COMPACT_ATOMS: atom_id res chain seq x y z
N MET A 1 22.97 -14.79 29.90
CA MET A 1 21.85 -14.45 30.81
C MET A 1 20.73 -15.50 30.68
N PRO A 2 19.88 -15.72 31.71
CA PRO A 2 18.76 -16.65 31.61
C PRO A 2 17.78 -16.23 30.50
N VAL A 3 17.41 -17.16 29.62
CA VAL A 3 16.51 -16.89 28.46
C VAL A 3 15.16 -16.31 28.89
N TRP A 4 14.58 -16.81 29.98
CA TRP A 4 13.29 -16.32 30.48
C TRP A 4 13.31 -14.84 30.86
N LEU A 5 14.44 -14.32 31.33
CA LEU A 5 14.61 -12.91 31.69
C LEU A 5 14.62 -12.05 30.42
N ILE A 6 15.34 -12.48 29.39
CA ILE A 6 15.41 -11.80 28.09
C ILE A 6 14.01 -11.73 27.46
N VAL A 7 13.31 -12.86 27.42
CA VAL A 7 11.95 -12.96 26.87
C VAL A 7 10.97 -12.12 27.70
N GLY A 8 11.04 -12.19 29.02
CA GLY A 8 10.19 -11.41 29.92
C GLY A 8 10.39 -9.90 29.76
N ALA A 9 11.65 -9.44 29.71
CA ALA A 9 11.98 -8.03 29.49
C ALA A 9 11.51 -7.54 28.11
N THR A 10 11.71 -8.34 27.06
CA THR A 10 11.24 -8.02 25.71
C THR A 10 9.72 -7.96 25.65
N GLY A 11 9.01 -8.90 26.29
CA GLY A 11 7.55 -8.91 26.37
C GLY A 11 7.00 -7.69 27.09
N LEU A 12 7.58 -7.34 28.24
CA LEU A 12 7.22 -6.14 29.01
C LEU A 12 7.45 -4.86 28.18
N TYR A 13 8.59 -4.79 27.50
CA TYR A 13 8.93 -3.68 26.62
C TYR A 13 7.90 -3.50 25.50
N VAL A 14 7.58 -4.57 24.77
CA VAL A 14 6.61 -4.52 23.67
C VAL A 14 5.20 -4.21 24.17
N PHE A 15 4.79 -4.75 25.32
CA PHE A 15 3.53 -4.40 25.95
C PHE A 15 3.46 -2.91 26.29
N GLY A 16 4.55 -2.33 26.80
CA GLY A 16 4.68 -0.90 27.04
C GLY A 16 4.51 -0.07 25.76
N LEU A 17 5.16 -0.45 24.65
CA LEU A 17 4.98 0.21 23.36
C LEU A 17 3.52 0.14 22.89
N PHE A 18 2.87 -1.01 23.06
CA PHE A 18 1.46 -1.19 22.70
C PHE A 18 0.53 -0.30 23.53
N ALA A 19 0.76 -0.20 24.84
CA ALA A 19 0.00 0.68 25.72
C ALA A 19 0.15 2.16 25.32
N ILE A 20 1.35 2.57 24.90
CA ILE A 20 1.62 3.93 24.41
C ILE A 20 0.90 4.17 23.09
N ALA A 21 0.99 3.26 22.13
CA ALA A 21 0.30 3.38 20.85
C ALA A 21 -1.21 3.52 21.05
N TRP A 22 -1.81 2.65 21.87
CA TRP A 22 -3.24 2.69 22.18
C TRP A 22 -3.66 4.00 22.84
N ARG A 23 -2.85 4.53 23.76
CA ARG A 23 -3.10 5.83 24.40
C ARG A 23 -2.97 7.00 23.42
N GLY A 24 -1.98 6.93 22.52
CA GLY A 24 -1.76 7.91 21.46
C GLY A 24 -2.91 7.97 20.47
N ASP A 25 -3.45 6.81 20.08
CA ASP A 25 -4.61 6.71 19.19
C ASP A 25 -5.88 7.24 19.85
N ARG A 26 -6.11 6.95 21.14
CA ARG A 26 -7.25 7.52 21.88
C ARG A 26 -7.18 9.04 21.98
N ARG A 27 -6.01 9.61 22.27
CA ARG A 27 -5.82 11.07 22.31
C ARG A 27 -5.94 11.73 20.94
N ALA A 28 -5.73 10.98 19.86
CA ALA A 28 -5.88 11.50 18.50
C ALA A 28 -7.33 11.77 18.09
N LEU A 29 -8.30 11.22 18.83
CA LEU A 29 -9.72 11.48 18.64
C LEU A 29 -10.16 12.85 19.18
N ASP A 30 -9.31 13.49 20.00
CA ASP A 30 -9.56 14.83 20.52
C ASP A 30 -9.04 15.90 19.53
N PRO A 31 -9.93 16.70 18.90
CA PRO A 31 -9.54 17.74 17.94
C PRO A 31 -8.67 18.86 18.55
N SER A 32 -8.70 19.02 19.89
CA SER A 32 -7.96 20.06 20.61
C SER A 32 -6.51 19.67 20.94
N ALA A 33 -6.15 18.40 20.77
CA ALA A 33 -4.83 17.87 21.13
C ALA A 33 -3.73 18.37 20.17
N LYS A 34 -3.07 19.47 20.54
CA LYS A 34 -1.86 19.96 19.86
C LYS A 34 -0.75 18.92 19.97
N ARG A 35 -0.21 18.47 18.84
CA ARG A 35 0.97 17.59 18.81
C ARG A 35 2.25 18.39 18.75
N SER A 36 3.24 17.88 19.45
CA SER A 36 4.58 18.45 19.49
C SER A 36 5.33 18.14 18.19
N PRO A 37 5.92 19.14 17.50
CA PRO A 37 6.72 18.91 16.29
C PRO A 37 7.98 18.07 16.57
N TYR A 38 8.41 18.00 17.83
CA TYR A 38 9.51 17.14 18.27
C TYR A 38 9.19 15.65 18.12
N THR A 39 7.91 15.24 18.24
CA THR A 39 7.53 13.84 18.04
C THR A 39 7.78 13.40 16.60
N TYR A 40 7.43 14.23 15.62
CA TYR A 40 7.75 13.98 14.21
C TYR A 40 9.26 13.93 13.99
N ALA A 41 10.00 14.92 14.52
CA ALA A 41 11.45 14.99 14.35
C ALA A 41 12.19 13.76 14.92
N LEU A 42 11.76 13.25 16.08
CA LEU A 42 12.30 12.03 16.67
C LEU A 42 11.82 10.76 15.95
N ALA A 43 10.59 10.72 15.46
CA ALA A 43 10.08 9.58 14.71
C ALA A 43 10.85 9.33 13.39
N LEU A 44 11.42 10.39 12.78
CA LEU A 44 12.33 10.24 11.63
C LEU A 44 13.56 9.38 11.96
N ALA A 45 13.95 9.25 13.23
CA ALA A 45 15.00 8.35 13.66
C ALA A 45 14.64 6.86 13.55
N VAL A 46 13.44 6.51 13.04
CA VAL A 46 13.20 5.18 12.45
C VAL A 46 14.15 4.88 11.27
N TYR A 47 14.82 5.90 10.71
CA TYR A 47 15.98 5.72 9.82
C TYR A 47 17.16 5.04 10.53
N CYS A 48 17.36 5.32 11.82
CA CYS A 48 18.40 4.72 12.63
C CYS A 48 17.95 3.32 13.09
N THR A 49 18.19 2.32 12.24
CA THR A 49 17.77 0.93 12.46
C THR A 49 18.86 0.13 13.17
N SER A 50 18.69 -1.19 13.29
CA SER A 50 19.69 -2.05 13.90
C SER A 50 21.04 -1.98 13.17
N TRP A 51 21.07 -1.53 11.91
CA TRP A 51 22.31 -1.27 11.18
C TRP A 51 23.08 -0.07 11.78
N THR A 52 22.45 1.09 11.99
CA THR A 52 23.11 2.22 12.66
C THR A 52 23.45 1.94 14.11
N PHE A 53 22.79 0.96 14.73
CA PHE A 53 23.02 0.57 16.11
C PHE A 53 24.22 -0.39 16.23
N PHE A 54 24.22 -1.48 15.45
CA PHE A 54 25.25 -2.52 15.49
C PHE A 54 26.27 -2.40 14.35
N GLY A 55 25.79 -2.43 13.10
CA GLY A 55 26.67 -2.47 11.93
C GLY A 55 27.45 -1.19 11.63
N ALA A 56 27.08 -0.03 12.19
CA ALA A 56 27.90 1.18 12.12
C ALA A 56 29.23 1.00 12.87
N VAL A 57 29.21 0.31 14.01
CA VAL A 57 30.41 -0.03 14.79
C VAL A 57 31.29 -1.02 14.03
N GLY A 58 30.70 -2.02 13.38
CA GLY A 58 31.46 -2.96 12.56
C GLY A 58 32.03 -2.34 11.27
N THR A 59 31.29 -1.43 10.63
CA THR A 59 31.81 -0.64 9.49
C THR A 59 32.97 0.25 9.93
N SER A 60 32.83 0.88 11.10
CA SER A 60 33.88 1.72 11.71
C SER A 60 35.14 0.91 12.04
N ALA A 61 34.99 -0.30 12.58
CA ALA A 61 36.10 -1.18 12.91
C ALA A 61 36.85 -1.71 11.67
N THR A 62 36.15 -1.95 10.57
CA THR A 62 36.72 -2.56 9.36
C THR A 62 37.18 -1.53 8.31
N SER A 63 36.46 -0.42 8.19
CA SER A 63 36.60 0.56 7.10
C SER A 63 36.76 2.00 7.61
N GLY A 64 37.01 2.19 8.92
CA GLY A 64 37.28 3.49 9.49
C GLY A 64 36.14 4.49 9.26
N TRP A 65 36.45 5.64 8.67
CA TRP A 65 35.52 6.77 8.47
C TRP A 65 34.32 6.48 7.55
N ASP A 66 34.33 5.38 6.78
CA ASP A 66 33.24 5.02 5.86
C ASP A 66 31.86 4.87 6.55
N TYR A 67 31.85 4.54 7.85
CA TYR A 67 30.61 4.46 8.63
C TYR A 67 29.84 5.79 8.68
N LEU A 68 30.53 6.93 8.54
CA LEU A 68 29.93 8.25 8.66
C LEU A 68 28.89 8.53 7.55
N ALA A 69 29.05 7.90 6.38
CA ALA A 69 28.17 8.10 5.23
C ALA A 69 26.68 7.87 5.55
N ILE A 70 26.37 6.90 6.42
CA ILE A 70 24.98 6.57 6.78
C ILE A 70 24.31 7.68 7.61
N TYR A 71 25.08 8.49 8.34
CA TYR A 71 24.58 9.64 9.09
C TYR A 71 24.68 10.93 8.28
N LEU A 72 25.77 11.08 7.52
CA LEU A 72 26.05 12.28 6.74
C LEU A 72 25.03 12.50 5.64
N GLY A 73 24.66 11.46 4.87
CA GLY A 73 23.69 11.60 3.77
C GLY A 73 22.36 12.21 4.21
N PRO A 74 21.65 11.63 5.20
CA PRO A 74 20.43 12.20 5.75
C PRO A 74 20.64 13.61 6.32
N ALA A 75 21.74 13.87 7.02
CA ALA A 75 22.04 15.19 7.55
C ALA A 75 22.15 16.24 6.43
N LEU A 76 22.84 15.92 5.33
CA LEU A 76 22.96 16.81 4.17
C LEU A 76 21.60 17.10 3.53
N VAL A 77 20.72 16.11 3.42
CA VAL A 77 19.37 16.32 2.87
C VAL A 77 18.57 17.30 3.71
N PHE A 78 18.55 17.16 5.04
CA PHE A 78 17.79 18.05 5.92
C PHE A 78 18.42 19.45 6.04
N LEU A 79 19.76 19.55 5.98
CA LEU A 79 20.46 20.83 6.08
C LEU A 79 20.40 21.66 4.79
N PHE A 80 20.59 21.01 3.63
CA PHE A 80 20.79 21.68 2.33
C PHE A 80 19.69 21.44 1.30
N LEU A 81 18.86 20.40 1.44
CA LEU A 81 17.74 20.11 0.54
C LEU A 81 16.36 20.17 1.24
N PRO A 82 16.09 21.09 2.18
CA PRO A 82 14.80 21.13 2.90
C PRO A 82 13.62 21.44 1.97
N ASP A 83 13.86 22.18 0.88
CA ASP A 83 12.82 22.49 -0.11
C ASP A 83 12.34 21.26 -0.88
N LEU A 84 13.20 20.28 -1.14
CA LEU A 84 12.80 19.03 -1.79
C LEU A 84 11.80 18.28 -0.90
N ILE A 85 12.13 18.08 0.38
CA ILE A 85 11.24 17.42 1.35
C ILE A 85 9.92 18.20 1.50
N ARG A 86 10.01 19.53 1.59
CA ARG A 86 8.84 20.41 1.71
C ARG A 86 7.90 20.25 0.51
N ARG A 87 8.43 20.33 -0.72
CA ARG A 87 7.66 20.23 -1.97
C ARG A 87 7.03 18.83 -2.13
N ILE A 88 7.78 17.76 -1.89
CA ILE A 88 7.24 16.39 -1.94
C ILE A 88 6.06 16.25 -0.96
N GLY A 89 6.22 16.71 0.29
CA GLY A 89 5.15 16.64 1.28
C GLY A 89 3.96 17.55 0.99
N ASP A 90 4.19 18.76 0.45
CA ASP A 90 3.09 19.66 0.04
C ASP A 90 2.25 19.02 -1.06
N VAL A 91 2.89 18.40 -2.05
CA VAL A 91 2.21 17.70 -3.14
C VAL A 91 1.49 16.45 -2.63
N ALA A 92 2.15 15.64 -1.80
CA ALA A 92 1.55 14.42 -1.26
C ALA A 92 0.27 14.70 -0.46
N GLN A 93 0.25 15.79 0.34
CA GLN A 93 -0.93 16.21 1.08
C GLN A 93 -2.03 16.74 0.15
N ARG A 94 -1.69 17.54 -0.88
CA ARG A 94 -2.66 18.12 -1.83
C ARG A 94 -3.35 17.05 -2.69
N GLU A 95 -2.56 16.10 -3.21
CA GLU A 95 -3.04 15.02 -4.09
C GLU A 95 -3.53 13.79 -3.32
N SER A 96 -3.56 13.83 -1.98
CA SER A 96 -3.98 12.71 -1.13
C SER A 96 -3.22 11.41 -1.42
N ILE A 97 -1.91 11.56 -1.65
CA ILE A 97 -1.02 10.44 -1.92
C ILE A 97 -0.89 9.58 -0.67
N SER A 98 -0.98 8.27 -0.85
CA SER A 98 -0.92 7.28 0.24
C SER A 98 0.43 6.56 0.35
N SER A 99 1.23 6.54 -0.73
CA SER A 99 2.48 5.78 -0.80
C SER A 99 3.46 6.36 -1.82
N LEU A 100 4.70 5.84 -1.84
CA LEU A 100 5.71 6.21 -2.84
C LEU A 100 5.30 5.82 -4.27
N SER A 101 4.74 4.62 -4.45
CA SER A 101 4.28 4.13 -5.76
C SER A 101 3.10 4.95 -6.26
N ASP A 102 2.19 5.33 -5.34
CA ASP A 102 1.07 6.22 -5.63
C ASP A 102 1.57 7.61 -6.04
N PHE A 103 2.58 8.18 -5.36
CA PHE A 103 3.21 9.45 -5.74
C PHE A 103 3.73 9.45 -7.18
N LEU A 104 4.49 8.42 -7.55
CA LEU A 104 5.04 8.27 -8.89
C LEU A 104 3.93 8.03 -9.91
N SER A 105 2.98 7.15 -9.61
CA SER A 105 1.85 6.88 -10.50
C SER A 105 1.06 8.16 -10.77
N ALA A 106 0.80 8.95 -9.72
CA ALA A 106 0.03 10.18 -9.76
C ALA A 106 0.68 11.17 -10.70
N ARG A 107 1.98 11.46 -10.54
CA ARG A 107 2.74 12.40 -11.40
C ARG A 107 2.78 11.98 -12.87
N TYR A 108 3.00 10.69 -13.12
CA TYR A 108 3.34 10.17 -14.45
C TYR A 108 2.12 9.52 -15.13
N GLY A 109 1.04 10.31 -15.23
CA GLY A 109 -0.15 9.99 -16.01
C GLY A 109 -1.17 9.08 -15.32
N LYS A 110 -1.13 8.95 -13.98
CA LYS A 110 -1.97 8.02 -13.19
C LYS A 110 -1.88 6.59 -13.72
N SER A 111 -0.66 6.20 -14.09
CA SER A 111 -0.41 4.91 -14.73
C SER A 111 -0.36 3.78 -13.73
N ARG A 112 -1.27 2.81 -13.90
CA ARG A 112 -1.23 1.52 -13.17
C ARG A 112 0.13 0.81 -13.30
N GLY A 113 0.74 0.86 -14.49
CA GLY A 113 2.03 0.22 -14.75
C GLY A 113 3.19 0.85 -13.96
N VAL A 114 3.21 2.18 -13.81
CA VAL A 114 4.23 2.87 -12.99
C VAL A 114 4.07 2.50 -11.53
N GLY A 115 2.83 2.54 -11.01
CA GLY A 115 2.53 2.16 -9.63
C GLY A 115 2.93 0.71 -9.32
N ALA A 116 2.56 -0.23 -10.19
CA ALA A 116 2.90 -1.66 -10.03
C ALA A 116 4.41 -1.92 -10.09
N LEU A 117 5.12 -1.32 -11.06
CA LEU A 117 6.58 -1.46 -11.16
C LEU A 117 7.27 -0.86 -9.92
N ALA A 118 6.82 0.29 -9.45
CA ALA A 118 7.35 0.91 -8.24
C ALA A 118 7.08 0.07 -6.99
N ALA A 119 5.90 -0.53 -6.86
CA ALA A 119 5.55 -1.42 -5.76
C ALA A 119 6.41 -2.71 -5.77
N LEU A 120 6.58 -3.35 -6.93
CA LEU A 120 7.44 -4.53 -7.07
C LEU A 120 8.90 -4.22 -6.75
N ALA A 121 9.43 -3.11 -7.29
CA ALA A 121 10.78 -2.64 -7.01
C ALA A 121 10.99 -2.34 -5.52
N ALA A 122 9.98 -1.73 -4.87
CA ALA A 122 10.03 -1.39 -3.46
C ALA A 122 10.04 -2.64 -2.56
N VAL A 123 9.25 -3.66 -2.90
CA VAL A 123 9.26 -4.95 -2.21
C VAL A 123 10.62 -5.62 -2.38
N ALA A 124 11.09 -5.80 -3.62
CA ALA A 124 12.37 -6.45 -3.91
C ALA A 124 13.54 -5.75 -3.22
N GLY A 125 13.59 -4.41 -3.29
CA GLY A 125 14.62 -3.61 -2.65
C GLY A 125 14.54 -3.57 -1.12
N SER A 126 13.39 -3.84 -0.52
CA SER A 126 13.24 -3.85 0.95
C SER A 126 13.51 -5.21 1.59
N LEU A 127 13.48 -6.30 0.81
CA LEU A 127 13.70 -7.66 1.32
C LEU A 127 15.05 -7.85 2.02
N PRO A 128 16.21 -7.47 1.42
CA PRO A 128 17.50 -7.60 2.10
C PRO A 128 17.54 -6.77 3.39
N TYR A 129 16.92 -5.59 3.38
CA TYR A 129 16.90 -4.72 4.55
C TYR A 129 16.08 -5.29 5.72
N ILE A 130 14.95 -5.94 5.44
CA ILE A 130 14.17 -6.63 6.47
C ILE A 130 14.95 -7.84 6.97
N ALA A 131 15.54 -8.63 6.06
CA ALA A 131 16.38 -9.78 6.40
C ALA A 131 17.54 -9.40 7.34
N LEU A 132 18.15 -8.24 7.10
CA LEU A 132 19.18 -7.67 7.96
C LEU A 132 18.70 -7.46 9.39
N GLN A 133 17.49 -6.95 9.60
CA GLN A 133 16.96 -6.73 10.95
C GLN A 133 16.68 -8.06 11.66
N LEU A 134 16.18 -9.05 10.92
CA LEU A 134 15.96 -10.41 11.44
C LEU A 134 17.28 -11.03 11.89
N LYS A 135 18.34 -10.93 11.07
CA LYS A 135 19.70 -11.38 11.39
C LYS A 135 20.23 -10.67 12.65
N SER A 136 20.09 -9.34 12.70
CA SER A 136 20.57 -8.51 13.79
C SER A 136 19.96 -8.90 15.15
N VAL A 137 18.64 -9.06 15.21
CA VAL A 137 17.94 -9.46 16.44
C VAL A 137 18.27 -10.89 16.83
N GLY A 138 18.41 -11.79 15.85
CA GLY A 138 18.83 -13.16 16.10
C GLY A 138 20.22 -13.23 16.74
N MET A 139 21.19 -12.49 16.19
CA MET A 139 22.56 -12.46 16.71
C MET A 139 22.64 -11.80 18.09
N SER A 140 21.96 -10.66 18.31
CA SER A 140 21.96 -10.00 19.61
C SER A 140 21.31 -10.85 20.71
N PHE A 141 20.25 -11.60 20.36
CA PHE A 141 19.62 -12.55 21.28
C PHE A 141 20.56 -13.70 21.64
N GLN A 142 21.26 -14.27 20.64
CA GLN A 142 22.20 -15.37 20.87
C GLN A 142 23.38 -14.95 21.73
N ALA A 143 23.97 -13.78 21.46
CA ALA A 143 25.04 -13.22 22.28
C ALA A 143 24.62 -13.04 23.74
N LEU A 144 23.40 -12.54 24.00
CA LEU A 144 22.89 -12.34 25.36
C LEU A 144 22.52 -13.65 26.07
N ALA A 145 21.97 -14.62 25.34
CA ALA A 145 21.51 -15.90 25.89
C ALA A 145 22.66 -16.88 26.18
N TYR A 146 23.63 -16.99 25.27
CA TYR A 146 24.64 -18.04 25.28
C TYR A 146 26.09 -17.55 25.39
N GLY A 147 26.33 -16.23 25.30
CA GLY A 147 27.68 -15.65 25.27
C GLY A 147 28.30 -15.67 23.86
N ALA A 148 29.26 -14.78 23.61
CA ALA A 148 29.87 -14.57 22.29
C ALA A 148 30.58 -15.83 21.74
N GLU A 149 31.25 -16.60 22.60
CA GLU A 149 31.99 -17.83 22.21
C GLU A 149 31.08 -18.96 21.73
N ASN A 150 29.86 -19.09 22.26
CA ASN A 150 28.93 -20.18 21.95
C ASN A 150 27.88 -19.81 20.89
N ALA A 151 27.87 -18.56 20.40
CA ALA A 151 26.91 -18.12 19.38
C ALA A 151 27.10 -18.82 18.02
N GLY A 152 28.29 -19.35 17.73
CA GLY A 152 28.62 -20.02 16.46
C GLY A 152 28.17 -21.48 16.33
N THR A 153 27.73 -22.15 17.41
CA THR A 153 27.55 -23.63 17.43
C THR A 153 26.10 -24.10 17.20
N ARG A 154 25.10 -23.21 17.13
CA ARG A 154 23.69 -23.57 16.81
C ARG A 154 23.23 -22.97 15.48
N PRO A 155 22.30 -23.61 14.74
CA PRO A 155 21.79 -23.06 13.49
C PRO A 155 21.04 -21.74 13.76
N ALA A 156 21.67 -20.60 13.46
CA ALA A 156 21.10 -19.27 13.59
C ALA A 156 19.73 -19.12 12.89
N SER A 157 19.40 -20.00 11.95
CA SER A 157 18.13 -20.00 11.24
C SER A 157 16.89 -20.23 12.10
N GLN A 158 16.94 -21.08 13.14
CA GLN A 158 15.74 -21.34 13.94
C GLN A 158 15.37 -20.13 14.80
N THR A 159 16.35 -19.51 15.46
CA THR A 159 16.14 -18.26 16.23
C THR A 159 15.62 -17.15 15.33
N VAL A 160 16.23 -16.95 14.15
CA VAL A 160 15.83 -15.91 13.20
C VAL A 160 14.42 -16.17 12.64
N LEU A 161 14.00 -17.43 12.46
CA LEU A 161 12.62 -17.77 12.07
C LEU A 161 11.61 -17.37 13.15
N PHE A 162 11.87 -17.69 14.42
CA PHE A 162 10.99 -17.29 15.52
C PHE A 162 10.91 -15.76 15.63
N THR A 163 12.03 -15.07 15.48
CA THR A 163 12.08 -13.60 15.41
C THR A 163 11.23 -13.09 14.25
N ALA A 164 11.34 -13.67 13.05
CA ALA A 164 10.55 -13.28 11.89
C ALA A 164 9.05 -13.45 12.14
N LEU A 165 8.62 -14.59 12.68
CA LEU A 165 7.22 -14.84 13.02
C LEU A 165 6.71 -13.85 14.07
N ALA A 166 7.47 -13.62 15.15
CA ALA A 166 7.12 -12.66 16.18
C ALA A 166 6.99 -11.24 15.62
N MET A 167 7.96 -10.79 14.81
CA MET A 167 7.92 -9.47 14.17
C MET A 167 6.78 -9.35 13.15
N GLY A 168 6.44 -10.44 12.43
CA GLY A 168 5.28 -10.50 11.54
C GLY A 168 3.96 -10.34 12.30
N VAL A 169 3.81 -11.04 13.44
CA VAL A 169 2.66 -10.87 14.33
C VAL A 169 2.60 -9.44 14.84
N PHE A 170 3.70 -8.87 15.31
CA PHE A 170 3.72 -7.46 15.74
C PHE A 170 3.37 -6.49 14.62
N ALA A 171 3.91 -6.68 13.41
CA ALA A 171 3.56 -5.87 12.25
C ALA A 171 2.06 -5.97 11.90
N ILE A 172 1.42 -7.12 12.08
CA ILE A 172 -0.03 -7.28 11.91
C ILE A 172 -0.79 -6.54 13.02
N LEU A 173 -0.36 -6.69 14.28
CA LEU A 173 -1.02 -6.07 15.44
C LEU A 173 -0.91 -4.54 15.42
N PHE A 174 0.18 -3.97 14.91
CA PHE A 174 0.32 -2.52 14.79
C PHE A 174 -0.19 -1.99 13.46
N GLY A 175 0.04 -2.73 12.37
CA GLY A 175 -0.10 -2.23 11.00
C GLY A 175 -1.41 -2.57 10.29
N ALA A 176 -2.06 -3.66 10.66
CA ALA A 176 -3.28 -4.15 10.00
C ALA A 176 -4.51 -4.15 10.94
N ARG A 177 -4.47 -3.30 11.98
CA ARG A 177 -5.58 -3.12 12.93
C ARG A 177 -6.58 -2.03 12.53
N GLN A 178 -6.23 -1.13 11.60
CA GLN A 178 -7.13 -0.05 11.19
C GLN A 178 -7.18 0.02 9.65
N SER A 179 -8.31 -0.39 9.07
CA SER A 179 -8.64 -0.18 7.65
C SER A 179 -8.90 1.30 7.32
N ASP A 180 -8.90 2.15 8.34
CA ASP A 180 -9.18 3.58 8.24
C ASP A 180 -7.90 4.35 7.90
N ALA A 181 -7.68 4.55 6.61
CA ALA A 181 -6.67 5.49 6.13
C ALA A 181 -6.99 6.97 6.47
N THR A 182 -8.14 7.22 7.11
CA THR A 182 -8.53 8.51 7.72
C THR A 182 -7.95 8.73 9.12
N ARG A 183 -7.64 7.67 9.89
CA ARG A 183 -6.98 7.78 11.19
C ARG A 183 -5.46 7.76 11.00
N ARG A 184 -4.85 8.94 10.85
CA ARG A 184 -3.38 9.11 10.78
C ARG A 184 -2.72 8.49 12.04
N ASN A 185 -1.66 7.69 11.88
CA ASN A 185 -1.12 6.76 12.89
C ASN A 185 -0.44 7.45 14.08
N ALA A 186 -1.27 8.04 14.93
CA ALA A 186 -0.86 8.82 16.09
C ALA A 186 0.00 8.06 17.08
N GLY A 187 -0.47 6.87 17.46
CA GLY A 187 0.20 5.99 18.38
C GLY A 187 1.54 5.51 17.83
N LEU A 188 1.58 5.18 16.53
CA LEU A 188 2.81 4.75 15.87
C LEU A 188 3.89 5.83 15.93
N MET A 189 3.56 7.09 15.62
CA MET A 189 4.53 8.19 15.68
C MET A 189 5.08 8.43 17.10
N GLN A 190 4.25 8.27 18.13
CA GLN A 190 4.71 8.37 19.52
C GLN A 190 5.62 7.21 19.93
N VAL A 191 5.30 5.98 19.49
CA VAL A 191 6.15 4.80 19.69
C VAL A 191 7.51 5.02 19.05
N LEU A 192 7.56 5.42 17.77
CA LEU A 192 8.82 5.66 17.06
C LEU A 192 9.67 6.75 17.72
N ALA A 193 9.05 7.82 18.22
CA ALA A 193 9.76 8.87 18.95
C ALA A 193 10.36 8.38 20.27
N LEU A 194 9.62 7.55 21.03
CA LEU A 194 10.15 6.93 22.26
C LEU A 194 11.29 5.95 21.94
N GLU A 195 11.11 5.11 20.93
CA GLU A 195 12.13 4.18 20.46
C GLU A 195 13.42 4.90 20.10
N ALA A 196 13.34 6.07 19.43
CA ALA A 196 14.50 6.89 19.10
C ALA A 196 15.29 7.32 20.34
N ILE A 197 14.59 7.75 21.40
CA ILE A 197 15.20 8.14 22.68
C ILE A 197 15.87 6.93 23.35
N ILE A 198 15.18 5.79 23.40
CA ILE A 198 15.72 4.56 24.01
C ILE A 198 17.01 4.12 23.32
N LYS A 199 17.04 4.14 21.98
CA LYS A 199 18.24 3.81 21.19
C LYS A 199 19.39 4.74 21.51
N LEU A 200 19.12 6.04 21.55
CA LEU A 200 20.14 7.05 21.82
C LEU A 200 20.72 6.90 23.23
N VAL A 201 19.87 6.75 24.24
CA VAL A 201 20.30 6.58 25.63
C VAL A 201 21.11 5.28 25.78
N ALA A 202 20.69 4.19 25.13
CA ALA A 202 21.45 2.94 25.15
C ALA A 202 22.85 3.09 24.53
N LEU A 203 22.96 3.73 23.36
CA LEU A 203 24.27 3.97 22.73
C LEU A 203 25.15 4.90 23.55
N VAL A 204 24.59 5.97 24.12
CA VAL A 204 25.34 6.89 24.98
C VAL A 204 25.83 6.19 26.25
N ALA A 205 25.03 5.31 26.85
CA ALA A 205 25.43 4.55 28.02
C ALA A 205 26.61 3.61 27.71
N VAL A 206 26.58 2.93 26.56
CA VAL A 206 27.72 2.09 26.12
C VAL A 206 28.93 2.94 25.78
N ALA A 207 28.76 4.07 25.10
CA ALA A 207 29.87 4.96 24.78
C ALA A 207 30.53 5.54 26.04
N ALA A 208 29.76 5.84 27.09
CA ALA A 208 30.30 6.25 28.38
C ALA A 208 31.11 5.12 29.04
N LEU A 209 30.60 3.88 28.98
CA LEU A 209 31.36 2.70 29.40
C LEU A 209 32.65 2.54 28.58
N SER A 210 32.58 2.63 27.26
CA SER A 210 33.72 2.54 26.35
C SER A 210 34.77 3.59 26.64
N LEU A 211 34.35 4.85 26.86
CA LEU A 211 35.27 5.92 27.23
C LEU A 211 35.97 5.61 28.56
N SER A 212 35.23 5.10 29.56
CA SER A 212 35.83 4.70 30.84
C SER A 212 36.86 3.57 30.72
N LEU A 213 36.70 2.67 29.73
CA LEU A 213 37.65 1.60 29.44
C LEU A 213 38.90 2.17 28.76
N ILE A 214 38.74 3.04 27.76
CA ILE A 214 39.87 3.60 27.00
C ILE A 214 40.70 4.57 27.84
N THR A 215 40.09 5.30 28.78
CA THR A 215 40.80 6.23 29.66
C THR A 215 41.36 5.58 30.93
N ALA A 216 41.17 4.26 31.10
CA ALA A 216 41.70 3.55 32.26
C ALA A 216 43.24 3.51 32.20
N PRO A 217 43.94 3.79 33.31
CA PRO A 217 45.41 3.92 33.32
C PRO A 217 46.17 2.63 32.97
N ASP A 218 45.50 1.47 33.06
CA ASP A 218 46.11 0.15 32.84
C ASP A 218 45.92 -0.41 31.41
N ILE A 219 45.23 0.32 30.52
CA ILE A 219 44.95 -0.13 29.14
C ILE A 219 45.77 0.71 28.16
N ASP A 220 46.82 0.10 27.60
CA ASP A 220 47.49 0.65 26.42
C ASP A 220 46.59 0.45 25.19
N ILE A 221 46.24 1.54 24.51
CA ILE A 221 45.45 1.48 23.27
C ILE A 221 46.38 0.97 22.16
N PRO A 222 46.17 -0.25 21.62
CA PRO A 222 47.03 -0.77 20.58
C PRO A 222 46.89 0.07 19.31
N ALA A 223 47.99 0.23 18.55
CA ALA A 223 47.98 0.97 17.28
C ALA A 223 46.93 0.38 16.30
N GLN A 224 46.66 -0.92 16.37
CA GLN A 224 45.62 -1.59 15.59
C GLN A 224 44.20 -1.07 15.88
N ALA A 225 43.92 -0.60 17.11
CA ALA A 225 42.59 -0.08 17.47
C ALA A 225 42.31 1.30 16.84
N THR A 226 43.35 2.05 16.49
CA THR A 226 43.25 3.37 15.84
C THR A 226 43.58 3.33 14.34
N ALA A 227 44.22 2.26 13.86
CA ALA A 227 44.62 2.07 12.47
C ALA A 227 43.48 2.29 11.44
N PRO A 228 42.22 1.86 11.67
CA PRO A 228 41.13 2.13 10.72
C PRO A 228 40.91 3.63 10.46
N PHE A 229 41.22 4.49 11.43
CA PHE A 229 41.02 5.93 11.33
C PHE A 229 42.26 6.71 10.84
N ALA A 230 43.38 6.02 10.61
CA ALA A 230 44.64 6.65 10.22
C ALA A 230 44.57 7.34 8.85
N ASN A 231 43.77 6.80 7.92
CA ASN A 231 43.52 7.41 6.62
C ASN A 231 42.34 8.38 6.71
N SER A 232 42.63 9.69 6.65
CA SER A 232 41.62 10.76 6.68
C SER A 232 41.09 11.18 5.31
N GLY A 233 41.51 10.51 4.23
CA GLY A 233 41.07 10.79 2.87
C GLY A 233 39.61 10.42 2.64
N VAL A 234 38.92 11.20 1.80
CA VAL A 234 37.55 10.88 1.35
C VAL A 234 37.62 9.70 0.37
N SER A 235 37.19 8.52 0.81
CA SER A 235 37.16 7.32 -0.03
C SER A 235 36.04 7.42 -1.09
N GLN A 236 36.22 6.76 -2.24
CA GLN A 236 35.16 6.67 -3.26
C GLN A 236 33.90 5.99 -2.70
N ARG A 237 34.11 4.97 -1.85
CA ARG A 237 33.04 4.23 -1.16
C ARG A 237 32.23 5.16 -0.25
N LEU A 238 32.89 6.01 0.54
CA LEU A 238 32.23 7.00 1.40
C LEU A 238 31.33 7.94 0.58
N VAL A 239 31.80 8.42 -0.58
CA VAL A 239 31.00 9.29 -1.47
C VAL A 239 29.76 8.56 -1.98
N VAL A 240 29.92 7.35 -2.52
CA VAL A 240 28.80 6.55 -3.04
C VAL A 240 27.81 6.20 -1.93
N MET A 241 28.28 5.76 -0.76
CA MET A 241 27.43 5.48 0.40
C MET A 241 26.70 6.73 0.90
N THR A 242 27.32 7.91 0.83
CA THR A 242 26.68 9.18 1.21
C THR A 242 25.54 9.50 0.25
N ILE A 243 25.77 9.40 -1.07
CA ILE A 243 24.73 9.62 -2.10
C ILE A 243 23.57 8.62 -1.92
N LEU A 244 23.89 7.34 -1.74
CA LEU A 244 22.89 6.31 -1.47
C LEU A 244 22.07 6.62 -0.21
N SER A 245 22.72 7.10 0.86
CA SER A 245 22.05 7.45 2.10
C SER A 245 21.18 8.71 1.97
N MET A 246 21.59 9.69 1.16
CA MET A 246 20.77 10.84 0.77
C MET A 246 19.51 10.40 0.01
N CYS A 247 19.64 9.45 -0.92
CA CYS A 247 18.49 8.90 -1.63
C CYS A 247 17.59 8.08 -0.68
N ALA A 248 18.18 7.25 0.18
CA ALA A 248 17.46 6.33 1.06
C ALA A 248 16.56 7.05 2.07
N ILE A 249 17.01 8.18 2.65
CA ILE A 249 16.19 8.95 3.62
C ILE A 249 14.90 9.50 2.99
N ILE A 250 14.83 9.62 1.66
CA ILE A 250 13.63 10.08 0.95
C ILE A 250 12.88 8.89 0.31
N CYS A 251 13.60 7.97 -0.33
CA CYS A 251 13.04 6.99 -1.26
C CYS A 251 12.70 5.65 -0.62
N LEU A 252 13.19 5.34 0.58
CA LEU A 252 12.78 4.11 1.25
C LEU A 252 11.28 4.18 1.57
N PRO A 253 10.46 3.15 1.25
CA PRO A 253 9.02 3.17 1.49
C PRO A 253 8.63 3.56 2.92
N ARG A 254 9.35 3.04 3.93
CA ARG A 254 9.15 3.42 5.33
C ARG A 254 9.48 4.88 5.62
N GLN A 255 10.54 5.41 5.02
CA GLN A 255 10.98 6.79 5.24
C GLN A 255 10.04 7.75 4.52
N PHE A 256 9.63 7.42 3.30
CA PHE A 256 8.60 8.17 2.59
C PHE A 256 7.30 8.22 3.41
N HIS A 257 6.86 7.09 3.97
CA HIS A 257 5.69 7.06 4.83
C HIS A 257 5.81 8.01 6.04
N VAL A 258 6.91 7.92 6.81
CA VAL A 258 7.07 8.73 8.03
C VAL A 258 7.38 10.21 7.73
N ALA A 259 8.24 10.49 6.75
CA ALA A 259 8.67 11.84 6.41
C ALA A 259 7.62 12.63 5.62
N VAL A 260 6.86 11.95 4.75
CA VAL A 260 5.95 12.59 3.79
C VAL A 260 4.49 12.38 4.18
N ILE A 261 4.06 11.14 4.39
CA ILE A 261 2.64 10.80 4.59
C ILE A 261 2.15 11.19 5.99
N GLU A 262 2.95 10.95 7.03
CA GLU A 262 2.59 11.26 8.42
C GLU A 262 2.79 12.74 8.79
N ARG A 263 3.35 13.54 7.87
CA ARG A 263 3.55 14.98 8.05
C ARG A 263 2.20 15.69 8.16
N ARG A 264 2.07 16.63 9.09
CA ARG A 264 0.87 17.43 9.33
C ARG A 264 1.07 18.90 9.02
N ASP A 265 2.17 19.47 9.49
CA ASP A 265 2.42 20.91 9.42
C ASP A 265 3.80 21.21 8.84
N ARG A 266 3.95 22.38 8.23
CA ARG A 266 5.22 22.90 7.71
C ARG A 266 6.26 23.11 8.82
N ARG A 267 5.81 23.42 10.04
CA ARG A 267 6.69 23.60 11.21
C ARG A 267 7.45 22.32 11.58
N GLU A 268 6.86 21.15 11.34
CA GLU A 268 7.48 19.86 11.67
C GLU A 268 8.78 19.63 10.89
N VAL A 269 8.85 20.05 9.62
CA VAL A 269 10.07 19.95 8.80
C VAL A 269 11.15 20.90 9.31
N GLN A 270 10.78 22.11 9.74
CA GLN A 270 11.73 23.08 10.29
C GLN A 270 12.33 22.60 11.61
N THR A 271 11.51 22.03 12.51
CA THR A 271 12.00 21.43 13.75
C THR A 271 12.86 20.19 13.46
N ALA A 272 12.44 19.33 12.54
CA ALA A 272 13.19 18.14 12.13
C ALA A 272 14.58 18.49 11.61
N ARG A 273 14.74 19.58 10.83
CA ARG A 273 16.04 20.03 10.32
C ARG A 273 17.10 20.16 11.41
N ILE A 274 16.74 20.61 12.61
CA ILE A 274 17.71 20.77 13.71
C ILE A 274 17.75 19.51 14.56
N VAL A 275 16.59 19.04 15.03
CA VAL A 275 16.51 17.97 16.03
C VAL A 275 16.98 16.63 15.46
N PHE A 276 16.60 16.30 14.22
CA PHE A 276 17.01 15.04 13.59
C PHE A 276 18.49 15.06 13.22
N VAL A 277 19.03 16.20 12.76
CA VAL A 277 20.46 16.34 12.48
C VAL A 277 21.29 16.25 13.75
N ALA A 278 20.85 16.89 14.83
CA ALA A 278 21.50 16.77 16.15
C ALA A 278 21.48 15.32 16.66
N TYR A 279 20.36 14.61 16.47
CA TYR A 279 20.25 13.19 16.78
C TYR A 279 21.30 12.38 16.00
N LEU A 280 21.38 12.55 14.68
CA LEU A 280 22.35 11.85 13.83
C LEU A 280 23.80 12.14 14.23
N ALA A 281 24.11 13.41 14.50
CA ALA A 281 25.44 13.83 14.94
C ALA A 281 25.83 13.13 16.25
N LEU A 282 24.92 13.12 17.24
CA LEU A 282 25.17 12.46 18.51
C LEU A 282 25.33 10.93 18.35
N THR A 283 24.47 10.29 17.55
CA THR A 283 24.61 8.85 17.25
C THR A 283 25.90 8.52 16.50
N SER A 284 26.39 9.42 15.64
CA SER A 284 27.63 9.19 14.88
C SER A 284 28.88 9.34 15.77
N ALA A 285 28.83 10.25 16.74
CA ALA A 285 29.94 10.54 17.65
C ALA A 285 30.19 9.39 18.64
N VAL A 286 29.14 8.72 19.11
CA VAL A 286 29.24 7.59 20.05
C VAL A 286 29.84 6.33 19.45
N VAL A 287 29.87 6.19 18.11
CA VAL A 287 30.41 4.99 17.45
C VAL A 287 31.92 4.85 17.66
N ILE A 288 32.68 5.95 17.55
CA ILE A 288 34.15 5.95 17.64
C ILE A 288 34.66 5.37 18.97
N PRO A 289 34.25 5.87 20.16
CA PRO A 289 34.73 5.30 21.41
C PRO A 289 34.32 3.83 21.57
N ILE A 290 33.14 3.43 21.08
CA ILE A 290 32.72 2.02 21.13
C ILE A 290 33.64 1.15 20.26
N THR A 291 33.97 1.58 19.05
CA THR A 291 34.88 0.86 18.14
C THR A 291 36.28 0.71 18.75
N ILE A 292 36.86 1.80 19.25
CA ILE A 292 38.22 1.78 19.81
C ILE A 292 38.25 0.88 21.05
N ALA A 293 37.25 0.99 21.94
CA ALA A 293 37.17 0.14 23.12
C ALA A 293 37.07 -1.34 22.73
N GLY A 294 36.17 -1.67 21.80
CA GLY A 294 36.00 -3.05 21.31
C GLY A 294 37.30 -3.65 20.74
N LEU A 295 38.01 -2.89 19.89
CA LEU A 295 39.30 -3.34 19.32
C LEU A 295 40.43 -3.43 20.35
N SER A 296 40.32 -2.70 21.47
CA SER A 296 41.35 -2.70 22.52
C SER A 296 41.12 -3.77 23.60
N THR A 297 39.87 -4.10 23.94
CA THR A 297 39.55 -4.94 25.10
C THR A 297 38.98 -6.31 24.76
N LEU A 298 38.38 -6.49 23.59
CA LEU A 298 37.76 -7.76 23.20
C LEU A 298 38.77 -8.63 22.43
N GLU A 299 38.60 -9.95 22.53
CA GLU A 299 39.49 -10.92 21.88
C GLU A 299 39.38 -10.91 20.35
N ALA A 300 40.47 -11.31 19.68
CA ALA A 300 40.51 -11.47 18.23
C ALA A 300 39.54 -12.59 17.79
N GLY A 301 38.53 -12.24 16.99
CA GLY A 301 37.51 -13.18 16.48
C GLY A 301 36.08 -12.82 16.87
N VAL A 302 35.89 -11.91 17.84
CA VAL A 302 34.56 -11.34 18.12
C VAL A 302 34.11 -10.48 16.93
N SER A 303 32.87 -10.68 16.49
CA SER A 303 32.30 -9.89 15.40
C SER A 303 32.23 -8.41 15.80
N PRO A 304 32.84 -7.48 15.04
CA PRO A 304 32.80 -6.05 15.33
C PRO A 304 31.39 -5.46 15.38
N ASP A 305 30.43 -6.09 14.70
CA ASP A 305 29.02 -5.70 14.72
C ASP A 305 28.38 -5.86 16.12
N LEU A 306 28.95 -6.70 17.01
CA LEU A 306 28.42 -6.98 18.35
C LEU A 306 29.12 -6.22 19.48
N PHE A 307 30.15 -5.42 19.20
CA PHE A 307 30.90 -4.68 20.25
C PHE A 307 30.01 -3.86 21.19
N VAL A 308 28.93 -3.27 20.69
CA VAL A 308 27.97 -2.51 21.51
C VAL A 308 27.38 -3.38 22.63
N LEU A 309 27.18 -4.66 22.37
CA LEU A 309 26.61 -5.64 23.29
C LEU A 309 27.69 -6.41 24.07
N ASP A 310 28.82 -6.74 23.43
CA ASP A 310 29.86 -7.58 24.03
C ASP A 310 30.72 -6.82 25.05
N LEU A 311 30.91 -5.50 24.88
CA LEU A 311 31.62 -4.68 25.87
C LEU A 311 31.00 -4.71 27.28
N PRO A 312 29.69 -4.43 27.46
CA PRO A 312 29.08 -4.54 28.79
C PRO A 312 29.05 -5.99 29.30
N LEU A 313 28.90 -6.99 28.42
CA LEU A 313 28.96 -8.41 28.80
C LEU A 313 30.34 -8.81 29.31
N ALA A 314 31.42 -8.37 28.65
CA ALA A 314 32.79 -8.62 29.06
C ALA A 314 33.12 -8.01 30.43
N ARG A 315 32.48 -6.88 30.77
CA ARG A 315 32.59 -6.24 32.09
C ARG A 315 31.68 -6.86 33.17
N GLY A 316 30.83 -7.82 32.80
CA GLY A 316 29.85 -8.42 33.69
C GLY A 316 28.63 -7.54 33.98
N ASP A 317 28.44 -6.42 33.27
CA ASP A 317 27.28 -5.54 33.43
C ASP A 317 26.09 -6.05 32.60
N GLY A 318 25.44 -7.08 33.16
CA GLY A 318 24.29 -7.69 32.53
C GLY A 318 23.08 -6.75 32.36
N LEU A 319 22.92 -5.75 33.23
CA LEU A 319 21.81 -4.80 33.13
C LEU A 319 22.00 -3.85 31.95
N LEU A 320 23.21 -3.31 31.78
CA LEU A 320 23.52 -2.50 30.61
C LEU A 320 23.44 -3.33 29.32
N ALA A 321 23.95 -4.56 29.31
CA ALA A 321 23.83 -5.46 28.16
C ALA A 321 22.36 -5.74 27.78
N LEU A 322 21.48 -5.97 28.76
CA LEU A 322 20.05 -6.15 28.53
C LEU A 322 19.40 -4.87 27.99
N PHE A 323 19.77 -3.70 28.52
CA PHE A 323 19.26 -2.41 28.05
C PHE A 323 19.69 -2.11 26.61
N VAL A 324 20.94 -2.40 26.26
CA VAL A 324 21.49 -2.30 24.91
C VAL A 324 20.78 -3.26 23.95
N PHE A 325 20.57 -4.50 24.38
CA PHE A 325 19.79 -5.47 23.62
C PHE A 325 18.38 -4.94 23.32
N LEU A 326 17.69 -4.34 24.31
CA LEU A 326 16.38 -3.70 24.10
C LEU A 326 16.46 -2.52 23.13
N GLY A 327 17.53 -1.71 23.18
CA GLY A 327 17.80 -0.64 22.21
C GLY A 327 17.98 -1.15 20.78
N GLY A 328 18.77 -2.20 20.59
CA GLY A 328 18.98 -2.85 19.30
C GLY A 328 17.72 -3.57 18.78
N PHE A 329 16.99 -4.24 19.66
CA PHE A 329 15.69 -4.86 19.37
C PHE A 329 14.68 -3.81 18.89
N SER A 330 14.57 -2.70 19.62
CA SER A 330 13.75 -1.53 19.25
C SER A 330 14.13 -0.97 17.87
N ALA A 331 15.42 -0.92 17.55
CA ALA A 331 15.92 -0.43 16.26
C ALA A 331 15.50 -1.33 15.10
N ALA A 332 15.38 -2.64 15.33
CA ALA A 332 14.88 -3.60 14.35
C ALA A 332 13.34 -3.62 14.27
N THR A 333 12.63 -3.63 15.39
CA THR A 333 11.16 -3.78 15.42
C THR A 333 10.44 -2.62 14.77
N GLY A 334 10.76 -1.37 15.14
CA GLY A 334 10.13 -0.19 14.54
C GLY A 334 10.31 -0.15 13.02
N MET A 335 11.49 -0.52 12.54
CA MET A 335 11.81 -0.63 11.11
C MET A 335 10.89 -1.63 10.39
N VAL A 336 10.81 -2.86 10.90
CA VAL A 336 10.04 -3.95 10.25
C VAL A 336 8.54 -3.64 10.28
N ILE A 337 8.03 -3.09 11.39
CA ILE A 337 6.62 -2.71 11.51
C ILE A 337 6.26 -1.66 10.44
N VAL A 338 6.97 -0.53 10.40
CA VAL A 338 6.66 0.57 9.47
C VAL A 338 6.88 0.15 8.02
N SER A 339 7.95 -0.60 7.73
CA SER A 339 8.20 -1.09 6.36
C SER A 339 7.12 -2.04 5.90
N SER A 340 6.66 -2.96 6.76
CA SER A 340 5.60 -3.91 6.42
C SER A 340 4.26 -3.19 6.18
N VAL A 341 3.96 -2.13 6.93
CA VAL A 341 2.78 -1.28 6.72
C VAL A 341 2.85 -0.54 5.38
N ALA A 342 3.97 0.14 5.13
CA ALA A 342 4.17 0.90 3.90
C ALA A 342 4.09 -0.03 2.66
N LEU A 343 4.82 -1.14 2.69
CA LEU A 343 4.86 -2.10 1.57
C LEU A 343 3.51 -2.82 1.39
N SER A 344 2.84 -3.23 2.46
CA SER A 344 1.52 -3.88 2.33
C SER A 344 0.48 -2.93 1.74
N THR A 345 0.55 -1.64 2.07
CA THR A 345 -0.30 -0.61 1.46
C THR A 345 0.01 -0.46 -0.04
N MET A 346 1.29 -0.36 -0.42
CA MET A 346 1.71 -0.28 -1.82
C MET A 346 1.27 -1.51 -2.62
N VAL A 347 1.55 -2.71 -2.13
CA VAL A 347 1.17 -3.97 -2.81
C VAL A 347 -0.35 -4.09 -2.92
N THR A 348 -1.09 -3.73 -1.87
CA THR A 348 -2.55 -3.81 -1.90
C THR A 348 -3.13 -2.84 -2.93
N ASN A 349 -2.70 -1.57 -2.90
CA ASN A 349 -3.29 -0.50 -3.70
C ASN A 349 -2.83 -0.52 -5.17
N ASP A 350 -1.59 -0.89 -5.44
CA ASP A 350 -0.99 -0.80 -6.78
C ASP A 350 -0.91 -2.14 -7.52
N LEU A 351 -1.00 -3.27 -6.82
CA LEU A 351 -0.92 -4.61 -7.42
C LEU A 351 -2.22 -5.40 -7.26
N ILE A 352 -2.68 -5.62 -6.02
CA ILE A 352 -3.78 -6.54 -5.73
C ILE A 352 -5.14 -5.96 -6.15
N VAL A 353 -5.49 -4.76 -5.68
CA VAL A 353 -6.80 -4.14 -5.98
C VAL A 353 -6.99 -3.96 -7.49
N PRO A 354 -6.03 -3.39 -8.25
CA PRO A 354 -6.17 -3.27 -9.71
C PRO A 354 -6.28 -4.62 -10.44
N ALA A 355 -5.60 -5.66 -9.96
CA ALA A 355 -5.69 -7.00 -10.55
C ALA A 355 -7.07 -7.63 -10.32
N VAL A 356 -7.62 -7.51 -9.11
CA VAL A 356 -8.98 -8.00 -8.79
C VAL A 356 -10.04 -7.26 -9.62
N MET A 357 -9.89 -5.94 -9.79
CA MET A 357 -10.80 -5.14 -10.61
C MET A 357 -10.83 -5.56 -12.09
N GLN A 358 -9.71 -6.00 -12.66
CA GLN A 358 -9.64 -6.44 -14.06
C GLN A 358 -10.38 -7.76 -14.32
N THR A 359 -10.50 -8.62 -13.31
CA THR A 359 -11.13 -9.94 -13.45
C THR A 359 -12.66 -9.92 -13.36
N GLY A 360 -13.30 -8.74 -13.29
CA GLY A 360 -14.76 -8.61 -13.13
C GLY A 360 -15.31 -9.07 -11.77
N ARG A 361 -14.48 -9.73 -10.95
CA ARG A 361 -14.80 -10.21 -9.59
C ARG A 361 -14.98 -9.09 -8.56
N PHE A 362 -14.84 -7.83 -8.95
CA PHE A 362 -15.03 -6.70 -8.03
C PHE A 362 -16.48 -6.57 -7.55
N SER A 363 -17.48 -6.99 -8.34
CA SER A 363 -18.87 -7.07 -7.89
C SER A 363 -19.07 -8.06 -6.71
N SER A 364 -18.22 -9.09 -6.61
CA SER A 364 -18.22 -10.05 -5.48
C SER A 364 -17.71 -9.47 -4.15
N LEU A 365 -17.16 -8.25 -4.16
CA LEU A 365 -16.80 -7.51 -2.95
C LEU A 365 -18.01 -6.87 -2.28
N SER A 366 -19.24 -7.04 -2.77
CA SER A 366 -20.45 -6.61 -2.06
C SER A 366 -20.60 -7.34 -0.72
N GLY A 367 -20.52 -6.59 0.38
CA GLY A 367 -20.59 -7.08 1.76
C GLY A 367 -19.21 -7.34 2.38
N ASN A 368 -18.85 -6.49 3.34
CA ASN A 368 -17.64 -6.58 4.18
C ASN A 368 -16.29 -6.40 3.44
N SER A 369 -16.23 -5.54 2.41
CA SER A 369 -15.03 -5.33 1.59
C SER A 369 -13.83 -4.80 2.39
N GLY A 370 -14.08 -3.91 3.37
CA GLY A 370 -13.04 -3.41 4.28
C GLY A 370 -12.36 -4.51 5.11
N ALA A 371 -13.13 -5.51 5.58
CA ALA A 371 -12.58 -6.65 6.32
C ALA A 371 -11.71 -7.55 5.43
N ARG A 372 -12.14 -7.80 4.18
CA ARG A 372 -11.32 -8.55 3.20
C ARG A 372 -10.03 -7.81 2.84
N LEU A 373 -10.10 -6.49 2.63
CA LEU A 373 -8.91 -5.67 2.36
C LEU A 373 -7.91 -5.74 3.52
N THR A 374 -8.41 -5.75 4.75
CA THR A 374 -7.58 -5.91 5.95
C THR A 374 -6.91 -7.29 6.00
N MET A 375 -7.65 -8.36 5.69
CA MET A 375 -7.10 -9.72 5.61
C MET A 375 -6.03 -9.84 4.51
N ILE A 376 -6.24 -9.21 3.37
CA ILE A 376 -5.25 -9.14 2.28
C ILE A 376 -3.98 -8.44 2.79
N ARG A 377 -4.08 -7.29 3.44
CA ARG A 377 -2.91 -6.59 4.00
C ARG A 377 -2.15 -7.46 5.01
N ARG A 378 -2.86 -8.20 5.88
CA ARG A 378 -2.23 -9.15 6.83
C ARG A 378 -1.48 -10.26 6.11
N ALA A 379 -2.08 -10.85 5.09
CA ALA A 379 -1.43 -11.89 4.29
C ALA A 379 -0.18 -11.37 3.58
N VAL A 380 -0.25 -10.16 3.00
CA VAL A 380 0.90 -9.51 2.36
C VAL A 380 2.04 -9.27 3.34
N ILE A 381 1.76 -8.80 4.57
CA ILE A 381 2.78 -8.63 5.61
C ILE A 381 3.50 -9.96 5.89
N ILE A 382 2.75 -11.06 6.05
CA ILE A 382 3.33 -12.39 6.29
C ILE A 382 4.23 -12.81 5.12
N VAL A 383 3.75 -12.64 3.88
CA VAL A 383 4.52 -12.99 2.68
C VAL A 383 5.82 -12.19 2.59
N ILE A 384 5.79 -10.89 2.89
CA ILE A 384 7.00 -10.04 2.87
C ILE A 384 8.01 -10.49 3.94
N VAL A 385 7.55 -10.74 5.17
CA VAL A 385 8.42 -11.17 6.27
C VAL A 385 9.01 -12.56 6.01
N LEU A 386 8.21 -13.50 5.50
CA LEU A 386 8.70 -14.82 5.09
C LEU A 386 9.65 -14.73 3.89
N GLY A 387 9.39 -13.84 2.93
CA GLY A 387 10.31 -13.57 1.82
C GLY A 387 11.66 -13.03 2.31
N ALA A 388 11.65 -12.16 3.32
CA ALA A 388 12.89 -11.65 3.92
C ALA A 388 13.66 -12.74 4.67
N TYR A 389 12.95 -13.63 5.37
CA TYR A 389 13.56 -14.83 5.95
C TYR A 389 14.14 -15.78 4.88
N GLY A 390 13.43 -15.95 3.76
CA GLY A 390 13.91 -16.70 2.60
C GLY A 390 15.19 -16.10 2.03
N TYR A 391 15.25 -14.79 1.86
CA TYR A 391 16.48 -14.08 1.47
C TYR A 391 17.63 -14.33 2.46
N TYR A 392 17.38 -14.17 3.77
CA TYR A 392 18.38 -14.47 4.82
C TYR A 392 18.94 -15.89 4.72
N ARG A 393 18.10 -16.88 4.37
CA ARG A 393 18.52 -18.27 4.20
C ARG A 393 19.37 -18.49 2.96
N LEU A 394 19.10 -17.74 1.89
CA LEU A 394 19.76 -17.91 0.59
C LEU A 394 21.07 -17.11 0.48
N ALA A 395 21.12 -15.89 1.02
CA ALA A 395 22.27 -14.99 0.91
C ALA A 395 23.50 -15.39 1.77
N GLY A 396 23.41 -16.48 2.54
CA GLY A 396 24.50 -16.95 3.39
C GLY A 396 24.76 -16.11 4.65
N THR A 397 25.58 -16.64 5.56
CA THR A 397 25.80 -16.05 6.90
C THR A 397 27.02 -15.12 6.99
N GLY A 398 27.93 -15.17 6.02
CA GLY A 398 29.27 -14.54 6.10
C GLY A 398 29.36 -13.04 5.81
N GLU A 399 28.36 -12.42 5.19
CA GLU A 399 28.40 -10.98 4.91
C GLU A 399 28.14 -10.12 6.17
N ALA A 400 28.93 -9.05 6.32
CA ALA A 400 28.75 -8.04 7.36
C ALA A 400 27.35 -7.40 7.25
N LEU A 401 26.74 -7.02 8.38
CA LEU A 401 25.40 -6.39 8.39
C LEU A 401 25.29 -5.22 7.40
N ALA A 402 26.37 -4.44 7.27
CA ALA A 402 26.40 -3.25 6.43
C ALA A 402 26.24 -3.55 4.93
N GLN A 403 26.82 -4.64 4.42
CA GLN A 403 26.75 -4.97 2.99
C GLN A 403 25.31 -5.29 2.57
N ILE A 404 24.58 -6.05 3.40
CA ILE A 404 23.16 -6.38 3.18
C ILE A 404 22.29 -5.11 3.16
N GLY A 405 22.59 -4.14 4.03
CA GLY A 405 21.89 -2.85 4.09
C GLY A 405 22.07 -2.02 2.82
N LEU A 406 23.29 -1.99 2.29
CA LEU A 406 23.66 -1.20 1.11
C LEU A 406 22.96 -1.66 -0.17
N LEU A 407 22.70 -2.96 -0.32
CA LEU A 407 21.88 -3.51 -1.40
C LEU A 407 20.51 -2.82 -1.50
N SER A 408 19.90 -2.57 -0.34
CA SER A 408 18.56 -1.98 -0.27
C SER A 408 18.60 -0.48 -0.50
N PHE A 409 19.68 0.21 -0.10
CA PHE A 409 19.86 1.63 -0.40
C PHE A 409 20.09 1.84 -1.90
N ALA A 410 20.86 0.97 -2.55
CA ALA A 410 21.06 0.99 -4.00
C ALA A 410 19.74 0.79 -4.77
N ALA A 411 18.87 -0.11 -4.28
CA ALA A 411 17.51 -0.28 -4.83
C ALA A 411 16.63 0.96 -4.60
N ALA A 412 16.63 1.51 -3.39
CA ALA A 412 15.85 2.71 -3.06
C ALA A 412 16.30 3.93 -3.90
N ALA A 413 17.59 4.05 -4.18
CA ALA A 413 18.13 5.11 -5.02
C ALA A 413 17.57 5.09 -6.45
N GLN A 414 17.07 3.95 -6.94
CA GLN A 414 16.44 3.86 -8.26
C GLN A 414 15.15 4.68 -8.37
N PHE A 415 14.49 5.01 -7.24
CA PHE A 415 13.33 5.90 -7.25
C PHE A 415 13.71 7.38 -7.32
N ALA A 416 14.94 7.75 -6.94
CA ALA A 416 15.35 9.14 -6.79
C ALA A 416 15.24 9.96 -8.09
N PRO A 417 15.67 9.48 -9.28
CA PRO A 417 15.53 10.27 -10.51
C PRO A 417 14.08 10.63 -10.82
N ALA A 418 13.17 9.66 -10.70
CA ALA A 418 11.75 9.86 -10.96
C ALA A 418 11.09 10.74 -9.89
N LEU A 419 11.50 10.62 -8.62
CA LEU A 419 10.93 11.39 -7.51
C LEU A 419 11.38 12.86 -7.54
N ILE A 420 12.67 13.12 -7.76
CA ILE A 420 13.22 14.48 -7.89
C ILE A 420 12.67 15.13 -9.16
N GLY A 421 12.68 14.38 -10.28
CA GLY A 421 12.12 14.84 -11.55
C GLY A 421 10.62 15.13 -11.47
N ALA A 422 9.87 14.45 -10.60
CA ALA A 422 8.45 14.71 -10.42
C ALA A 422 8.18 16.14 -9.94
N VAL A 423 9.06 16.68 -9.09
CA VAL A 423 8.90 17.98 -8.43
C VAL A 423 9.63 19.12 -9.15
N TYR A 424 10.78 18.83 -9.77
CA TYR A 424 11.61 19.87 -10.39
C TYR A 424 11.58 19.86 -11.92
N TRP A 425 11.19 18.76 -12.56
CA TRP A 425 11.27 18.63 -14.01
C TRP A 425 9.90 18.49 -14.67
N ARG A 426 9.46 19.55 -15.37
CA ARG A 426 8.17 19.57 -16.07
C ARG A 426 8.11 18.51 -17.17
N SER A 427 9.19 18.37 -17.94
CA SER A 427 9.27 17.49 -19.12
C SER A 427 9.51 16.01 -18.81
N GLY A 428 9.52 15.59 -17.54
CA GLY A 428 9.58 14.17 -17.18
C GLY A 428 8.31 13.43 -17.59
N ARG A 429 8.45 12.33 -18.35
CA ARG A 429 7.31 11.58 -18.92
C ARG A 429 7.27 10.14 -18.43
N ARG A 430 6.08 9.52 -18.49
CA ARG A 430 5.81 8.15 -18.04
C ARG A 430 6.78 7.12 -18.65
N ALA A 431 7.04 7.21 -19.95
CA ALA A 431 7.89 6.24 -20.65
C ALA A 431 9.32 6.23 -20.08
N GLY A 432 9.87 7.40 -19.77
CA GLY A 432 11.17 7.51 -19.13
C GLY A 432 11.21 6.86 -17.76
N VAL A 433 10.17 7.06 -16.94
CA VAL A 433 10.12 6.44 -15.60
C VAL A 433 10.02 4.92 -15.68
N MET A 434 9.14 4.38 -16.53
CA MET A 434 8.98 2.92 -16.64
C MET A 434 10.28 2.24 -17.08
N TRP A 435 10.92 2.75 -18.13
CA TRP A 435 12.15 2.16 -18.65
C TRP A 435 13.36 2.44 -17.75
N GLY A 436 13.48 3.65 -17.19
CA GLY A 436 14.52 4.00 -16.24
C GLY A 436 14.48 3.10 -15.00
N LEU A 437 13.31 2.96 -14.39
CA LEU A 437 13.14 2.11 -13.22
C LEU A 437 13.32 0.62 -13.55
N ALA A 438 12.78 0.14 -14.67
CA ALA A 438 12.92 -1.27 -15.06
C ALA A 438 14.37 -1.64 -15.35
N LEU A 439 15.09 -0.80 -16.11
CA LEU A 439 16.48 -1.03 -16.48
C LEU A 439 17.42 -0.86 -15.28
N GLY A 440 17.20 0.16 -14.45
CA GLY A 440 17.95 0.36 -13.22
C GLY A 440 17.77 -0.79 -12.22
N MET A 441 16.53 -1.19 -11.96
CA MET A 441 16.25 -2.34 -11.09
C MET A 441 16.75 -3.66 -11.68
N GLY A 442 16.70 -3.84 -13.01
CA GLY A 442 17.25 -5.01 -13.68
C GLY A 442 18.76 -5.12 -13.52
N LEU A 443 19.50 -4.02 -13.74
CA LEU A 443 20.95 -3.99 -13.54
C LEU A 443 21.33 -4.11 -12.07
N TRP A 444 20.59 -3.47 -11.16
CA TRP A 444 20.78 -3.68 -9.71
C TRP A 444 20.56 -5.14 -9.33
N ALA A 445 19.52 -5.77 -9.87
CA ALA A 445 19.24 -7.17 -9.59
C ALA A 445 20.38 -8.06 -10.09
N TYR A 446 20.91 -7.77 -11.26
CA TYR A 446 21.98 -8.55 -11.89
C TYR A 446 23.36 -8.37 -11.24
N THR A 447 23.74 -7.13 -10.92
CA THR A 447 25.09 -6.80 -10.45
C THR A 447 25.23 -6.87 -8.93
N LEU A 448 24.14 -6.78 -8.18
CA LEU A 448 24.18 -6.68 -6.72
C LEU A 448 23.30 -7.74 -6.03
N PHE A 449 22.01 -7.83 -6.37
CA PHE A 449 21.08 -8.71 -5.65
C PHE A 449 21.31 -10.21 -5.92
N LEU A 450 21.47 -10.60 -7.19
CA LEU A 450 21.67 -11.99 -7.58
C LEU A 450 23.04 -12.54 -7.16
N PRO A 451 24.16 -11.81 -7.31
CA PRO A 451 25.46 -12.28 -6.85
C PRO A 451 25.50 -12.56 -5.34
N ALA A 452 24.76 -11.78 -4.53
CA ALA A 452 24.62 -12.01 -3.10
C ALA A 452 23.89 -13.33 -2.76
N ILE A 453 22.99 -13.81 -3.65
CA ILE A 453 22.21 -15.04 -3.45
C ILE A 453 22.86 -16.25 -4.11
N LEU A 454 23.30 -16.10 -5.36
CA LEU A 454 23.80 -17.19 -6.21
C LEU A 454 25.30 -17.39 -6.10
N GLN A 455 26.00 -16.51 -5.37
CA GLN A 455 27.45 -16.36 -5.33
C GLN A 455 28.03 -15.89 -6.67
N HIS A 456 28.86 -14.84 -6.60
CA HIS A 456 29.49 -14.23 -7.77
C HIS A 456 30.23 -15.25 -8.64
N ASP A 457 31.06 -16.11 -8.05
CA ASP A 457 31.89 -17.07 -8.78
C ASP A 457 31.07 -18.01 -9.68
N ARG A 458 29.89 -18.43 -9.19
CA ARG A 458 28.98 -19.30 -9.96
C ARG A 458 28.33 -18.55 -11.10
N MET A 459 27.98 -17.29 -10.90
CA MET A 459 27.41 -16.45 -11.95
C MET A 459 28.44 -16.12 -13.02
N ALA A 460 29.64 -15.70 -12.62
CA ALA A 460 30.74 -15.37 -13.53
C ALA A 460 31.15 -16.56 -14.40
N ALA A 461 31.13 -17.78 -13.86
CA ALA A 461 31.39 -19.00 -14.63
C ALA A 461 30.28 -19.36 -15.64
N ALA A 462 29.04 -18.90 -15.42
CA ALA A 462 27.87 -19.23 -16.24
C ALA A 462 27.64 -18.25 -17.40
N VAL A 463 28.26 -17.07 -17.37
CA VAL A 463 28.07 -16.01 -18.37
C VAL A 463 29.38 -15.70 -19.09
N PRO A 464 29.33 -15.19 -20.34
CA PRO A 464 30.51 -14.66 -21.00
C PRO A 464 31.18 -13.56 -20.16
N GLY A 465 32.51 -13.46 -20.18
CA GLY A 465 33.25 -12.51 -19.31
C GLY A 465 32.90 -11.03 -19.48
N TRP A 466 32.31 -10.61 -20.62
CA TRP A 466 31.80 -9.25 -20.81
C TRP A 466 30.44 -9.00 -20.14
N LEU A 467 29.77 -10.06 -19.68
CA LEU A 467 28.57 -10.01 -18.85
C LEU A 467 28.89 -10.34 -17.39
N ASP A 468 30.15 -10.33 -16.97
CA ASP A 468 30.48 -10.54 -15.57
C ASP A 468 29.73 -9.52 -14.67
N PRO A 469 28.97 -9.96 -13.65
CA PRO A 469 28.25 -9.06 -12.73
C PRO A 469 29.11 -8.01 -12.02
N TYR A 470 30.41 -8.25 -11.82
CA TYR A 470 31.35 -7.31 -11.18
C TYR A 470 32.29 -6.62 -12.18
N ALA A 471 32.26 -7.05 -13.46
CA ALA A 471 33.07 -6.46 -14.53
C ALA A 471 32.24 -6.31 -15.83
N LEU A 472 31.03 -5.76 -15.70
CA LEU A 472 30.11 -5.57 -16.83
C LEU A 472 30.79 -4.80 -17.97
N PHE A 473 30.69 -5.34 -19.19
CA PHE A 473 31.35 -4.85 -20.41
C PHE A 473 32.88 -4.78 -20.34
N GLY A 474 33.51 -5.54 -19.44
CA GLY A 474 34.97 -5.54 -19.26
C GLY A 474 35.50 -4.31 -18.53
N ALA A 475 34.64 -3.56 -17.83
CA ALA A 475 35.00 -2.40 -17.01
C ALA A 475 34.91 -2.74 -15.51
N PRO A 476 35.95 -3.37 -14.91
CA PRO A 476 35.96 -3.68 -13.49
C PRO A 476 36.14 -2.41 -12.65
N PHE A 477 35.49 -2.38 -11.49
CA PHE A 477 35.76 -1.40 -10.43
C PHE A 477 36.32 -2.15 -9.22
N ASP A 478 37.07 -1.45 -8.37
CA ASP A 478 37.67 -2.05 -7.17
C ASP A 478 36.63 -2.46 -6.11
N ASP A 479 35.41 -1.92 -6.19
CA ASP A 479 34.33 -2.17 -5.24
C ASP A 479 33.04 -2.56 -5.98
N SER A 480 32.50 -3.74 -5.65
CA SER A 480 31.29 -4.29 -6.27
C SER A 480 30.06 -3.42 -6.05
N LEU A 481 29.97 -2.72 -4.92
CA LEU A 481 28.88 -1.78 -4.65
C LEU A 481 28.96 -0.58 -5.61
N ILE A 482 30.17 -0.03 -5.78
CA ILE A 482 30.38 1.11 -6.68
C ILE A 482 30.03 0.70 -8.12
N HIS A 483 30.53 -0.47 -8.57
CA HIS A 483 30.21 -1.03 -9.88
C HIS A 483 28.69 -1.10 -10.11
N GLY A 484 27.98 -1.77 -9.20
CA GLY A 484 26.55 -1.99 -9.34
C GLY A 484 25.74 -0.70 -9.28
N VAL A 485 26.11 0.27 -8.45
CA VAL A 485 25.43 1.57 -8.35
C VAL A 485 25.65 2.41 -9.61
N VAL A 486 26.87 2.50 -10.10
CA VAL A 486 27.20 3.28 -11.31
C VAL A 486 26.41 2.77 -12.50
N TRP A 487 26.39 1.46 -12.74
CA TRP A 487 25.65 0.87 -13.86
C TRP A 487 24.14 0.97 -13.68
N SER A 488 23.61 0.59 -12.52
CA SER A 488 22.15 0.60 -12.29
C SER A 488 21.58 2.02 -12.29
N LEU A 489 22.10 2.91 -11.45
CA LEU A 489 21.58 4.27 -11.31
C LEU A 489 21.92 5.12 -12.53
N GLY A 490 23.11 4.97 -13.09
CA GLY A 490 23.52 5.68 -14.31
C GLY A 490 22.60 5.36 -15.48
N ALA A 491 22.32 4.07 -15.70
CA ALA A 491 21.45 3.66 -16.79
C ALA A 491 19.97 3.99 -16.54
N ASN A 492 19.52 3.98 -15.28
CA ASN A 492 18.20 4.51 -14.90
C ASN A 492 18.06 6.00 -15.26
N ILE A 493 19.02 6.84 -14.84
CA ILE A 493 19.02 8.28 -15.15
C ILE A 493 19.07 8.49 -16.66
N ALA A 494 19.94 7.79 -17.38
CA ALA A 494 20.07 7.90 -18.83
C ALA A 494 18.76 7.53 -19.54
N ALA A 495 18.13 6.40 -19.19
CA ALA A 495 16.86 5.99 -19.76
C ALA A 495 15.71 6.95 -19.38
N TYR A 496 15.66 7.40 -18.12
CA TYR A 496 14.68 8.37 -17.65
C TYR A 496 14.75 9.67 -18.46
N VAL A 497 15.96 10.23 -18.64
CA VAL A 497 16.16 11.49 -19.37
C VAL A 497 15.87 11.30 -20.86
N THR A 498 16.53 10.33 -21.51
CA THR A 498 16.44 10.16 -22.97
C THR A 498 15.04 9.79 -23.45
N LEU A 499 14.35 8.88 -22.76
CA LEU A 499 13.00 8.44 -23.15
C LEU A 499 11.93 9.43 -22.70
N SER A 500 12.17 10.20 -21.62
CA SER A 500 11.29 11.34 -21.32
C SER A 500 11.35 12.37 -22.43
N LEU A 501 12.55 12.74 -22.91
CA LEU A 501 12.70 13.73 -23.98
C LEU A 501 12.14 13.25 -25.33
N ARG A 502 12.26 11.95 -25.64
CA ARG A 502 11.78 11.38 -26.93
C ARG A 502 10.29 11.06 -26.97
N SER A 503 9.63 10.90 -25.83
CA SER A 503 8.21 10.50 -25.81
C SER A 503 7.28 11.68 -26.10
N ARG A 504 6.20 11.43 -26.85
CA ARG A 504 5.16 12.42 -27.14
C ARG A 504 4.43 12.84 -25.87
N GLU A 505 4.17 14.13 -25.73
CA GLU A 505 3.45 14.69 -24.59
C GLU A 505 1.94 14.44 -24.70
N ARG A 506 1.36 13.81 -23.68
CA ARG A 506 -0.10 13.62 -23.58
C ARG A 506 -0.69 14.76 -22.75
N LEU A 507 -1.89 15.22 -23.11
CA LEU A 507 -2.61 16.30 -22.40
C LEU A 507 -2.72 16.02 -20.88
N ARG A 508 -2.99 14.76 -20.51
CA ARG A 508 -3.06 14.32 -19.11
C ARG A 508 -1.73 14.47 -18.35
N ASP A 509 -0.61 14.22 -19.02
CA ASP A 509 0.72 14.37 -18.40
C ASP A 509 1.05 15.85 -18.18
N LYS A 510 0.62 16.72 -19.10
CA LYS A 510 0.78 18.18 -19.00
C LYS A 510 0.00 18.75 -17.82
N VAL A 511 -1.30 18.43 -17.70
CA VAL A 511 -2.16 18.87 -16.57
C VAL A 511 -1.63 18.40 -15.22
N GLN A 512 -1.10 17.18 -15.14
CA GLN A 512 -0.56 16.67 -13.89
C GLN A 512 0.82 17.26 -13.54
N SER A 513 1.64 17.55 -14.56
CA SER A 513 2.95 18.19 -14.36
C SER A 513 2.84 19.60 -13.78
N SER A 514 1.81 20.36 -14.18
CA SER A 514 1.59 21.71 -13.66
C SER A 514 1.19 21.70 -12.18
N VAL A 515 0.49 20.66 -11.71
CA VAL A 515 0.15 20.51 -10.28
C VAL A 515 1.38 20.22 -9.42
N PHE A 516 2.34 19.45 -9.95
CA PHE A 516 3.53 19.02 -9.21
C PHE A 516 4.70 20.02 -9.26
N VAL A 517 4.86 20.75 -10.39
CA VAL A 517 6.02 21.64 -10.63
C VAL A 517 5.63 23.14 -10.65
N GLY A 518 4.33 23.46 -10.65
CA GLY A 518 3.85 24.83 -10.57
C GLY A 518 4.14 25.47 -9.20
N ASP A 519 4.44 26.76 -9.18
CA ASP A 519 4.34 27.55 -7.95
C ASP A 519 2.88 27.58 -7.51
N PRO A 520 2.61 27.68 -6.19
CA PRO A 520 1.27 27.93 -5.69
C PRO A 520 0.90 29.36 -6.04
N GLU A 521 0.65 29.64 -7.32
CA GLU A 521 -0.31 30.70 -7.59
C GLU A 521 -1.59 30.27 -6.88
N PRO A 522 -2.19 31.14 -6.05
CA PRO A 522 -3.57 30.95 -5.72
C PRO A 522 -4.26 30.99 -7.07
N LEU A 523 -4.65 29.82 -7.58
CA LEU A 523 -5.89 29.74 -8.32
C LEU A 523 -6.86 30.44 -7.38
N GLY A 524 -7.10 31.72 -7.68
CA GLY A 524 -8.00 32.55 -6.91
C GLY A 524 -9.24 31.70 -6.72
N HIS A 525 -9.76 31.70 -5.50
CA HIS A 525 -11.13 31.32 -5.31
C HIS A 525 -11.93 32.11 -6.33
N THR A 526 -12.27 31.50 -7.46
CA THR A 526 -13.31 31.99 -8.35
C THR A 526 -14.60 31.70 -7.60
N GLU A 527 -14.83 32.47 -6.54
CA GLU A 527 -16.17 32.82 -6.13
C GLU A 527 -16.79 33.52 -7.32
N THR A 528 -17.57 32.76 -8.09
CA THR A 528 -18.71 33.14 -8.95
C THR A 528 -18.75 32.23 -10.17
N GLY A 529 -19.76 31.37 -10.18
CA GLY A 529 -20.02 30.43 -11.27
C GLY A 529 -20.99 29.37 -10.77
N THR A 530 -22.28 29.69 -10.83
CA THR A 530 -23.44 28.82 -10.57
C THR A 530 -23.14 27.33 -10.50
N SER A 531 -23.37 26.76 -9.32
CA SER A 531 -23.41 25.33 -9.03
C SER A 531 -24.49 24.65 -9.87
N ASP A 532 -24.13 24.19 -11.07
CA ASP A 532 -24.93 23.21 -11.79
C ASP A 532 -24.78 21.86 -11.04
N PRO A 533 -25.87 21.26 -10.53
CA PRO A 533 -25.79 20.00 -9.81
C PRO A 533 -25.23 18.92 -10.74
N VAL A 534 -24.19 18.21 -10.27
CA VAL A 534 -23.73 16.96 -10.89
C VAL A 534 -24.90 15.98 -10.78
N ALA A 535 -25.69 15.90 -11.84
CA ALA A 535 -26.91 15.11 -11.86
C ALA A 535 -26.56 13.62 -11.72
N SER A 536 -26.82 13.06 -10.52
CA SER A 536 -27.30 11.69 -10.25
C SER A 536 -26.85 11.09 -8.91
N VAL A 537 -25.93 11.72 -8.16
CA VAL A 537 -25.40 11.13 -6.91
C VAL A 537 -25.77 11.95 -5.69
N THR A 538 -26.24 11.27 -4.65
CA THR A 538 -26.66 11.88 -3.38
C THR A 538 -25.57 11.81 -2.31
N PRO A 539 -25.53 12.74 -1.34
CA PRO A 539 -24.66 12.64 -0.17
C PRO A 539 -24.76 11.28 0.55
N ASN A 540 -25.98 10.77 0.75
CA ASN A 540 -26.21 9.43 1.30
C ASN A 540 -25.67 8.30 0.39
N GLY A 541 -25.75 8.47 -0.92
CA GLY A 541 -25.16 7.55 -1.91
C GLY A 541 -23.63 7.52 -1.83
N LEU A 542 -22.99 8.68 -1.74
CA LEU A 542 -21.53 8.81 -1.53
C LEU A 542 -21.10 8.20 -0.19
N LYS A 543 -21.87 8.45 0.87
CA LYS A 543 -21.63 7.90 2.21
C LYS A 543 -21.76 6.38 2.20
N THR A 544 -22.79 5.84 1.55
CA THR A 544 -22.98 4.40 1.37
C THR A 544 -21.84 3.78 0.57
N LEU A 545 -21.39 4.46 -0.49
CA LEU A 545 -20.25 4.04 -1.30
C LEU A 545 -18.97 3.99 -0.47
N ALA A 546 -18.67 5.04 0.30
CA ALA A 546 -17.52 5.10 1.18
C ALA A 546 -17.54 4.00 2.25
N SER A 547 -18.69 3.78 2.90
CA SER A 547 -18.88 2.77 3.95
C SER A 547 -18.77 1.33 3.47
N ARG A 548 -18.78 1.06 2.14
CA ARG A 548 -18.48 -0.28 1.60
C ARG A 548 -17.01 -0.64 1.75
N PHE A 549 -16.12 0.35 1.66
CA PHE A 549 -14.67 0.14 1.61
C PHE A 549 -13.94 0.57 2.89
N LEU A 550 -14.52 1.52 3.63
CA LEU A 550 -14.00 2.12 4.85
C LEU A 550 -14.86 1.71 6.07
N ASN A 551 -14.39 1.96 7.29
CA ASN A 551 -15.19 1.74 8.49
C ASN A 551 -16.40 2.70 8.53
N PRO A 552 -17.64 2.21 8.73
CA PRO A 552 -18.82 3.05 8.80
C PRO A 552 -18.72 4.21 9.80
N GLU A 553 -18.14 3.99 10.99
CA GLU A 553 -17.98 5.04 12.00
C GLU A 553 -17.01 6.15 11.54
N ALA A 554 -15.94 5.78 10.83
CA ALA A 554 -14.95 6.74 10.34
C ALA A 554 -15.49 7.56 9.16
N VAL A 555 -16.33 6.95 8.32
CA VAL A 555 -17.03 7.65 7.24
C VAL A 555 -18.01 8.66 7.83
N GLU A 556 -18.77 8.27 8.86
CA GLU A 556 -19.69 9.16 9.59
C GLU A 556 -18.96 10.40 10.12
N HIS A 557 -17.87 10.19 10.86
CA HIS A 557 -17.05 11.29 11.38
C HIS A 557 -16.46 12.16 10.26
N ALA A 558 -15.95 11.57 9.18
CA ALA A 558 -15.33 12.33 8.10
C ALA A 558 -16.33 13.22 7.34
N PHE A 559 -17.57 12.76 7.19
CA PHE A 559 -18.66 13.51 6.58
C PHE A 559 -19.18 14.61 7.53
N ALA A 560 -19.35 14.30 8.82
CA ALA A 560 -19.73 15.30 9.83
C ALA A 560 -18.66 16.41 9.99
N ASP A 561 -17.37 16.05 10.00
CA ASP A 561 -16.27 17.01 10.02
C ASP A 561 -16.24 17.88 8.77
N PHE A 562 -16.52 17.30 7.61
CA PHE A 562 -16.61 18.05 6.36
C PHE A 562 -17.75 19.07 6.41
N GLU A 563 -18.94 18.66 6.85
CA GLU A 563 -20.10 19.54 7.00
C GLU A 563 -19.82 20.68 7.98
N ARG A 564 -19.17 20.39 9.11
CA ARG A 564 -18.78 21.41 10.09
C ARG A 564 -17.77 22.44 9.56
N VAL A 565 -16.81 22.02 8.73
CA VAL A 565 -15.74 22.89 8.23
C VAL A 565 -16.15 23.65 6.98
N SER A 566 -16.92 23.02 6.08
CA SER A 566 -17.30 23.59 4.78
C SER A 566 -18.67 24.28 4.81
N GLY A 567 -19.54 23.93 5.77
CA GLY A 567 -20.94 24.36 5.78
C GLY A 567 -21.82 23.66 4.71
N VAL A 568 -21.25 22.73 3.93
CA VAL A 568 -21.95 21.99 2.88
C VAL A 568 -22.61 20.75 3.50
N PRO A 569 -23.91 20.50 3.28
CA PRO A 569 -24.61 19.35 3.85
C PRO A 569 -23.99 18.04 3.36
N ALA A 570 -23.57 17.18 4.30
CA ALA A 570 -22.96 15.88 4.02
C ALA A 570 -23.96 14.72 4.14
N SER A 571 -25.24 15.02 4.29
CA SER A 571 -26.33 14.04 4.41
C SER A 571 -27.54 14.45 3.58
N GLY A 572 -28.35 13.48 3.20
CA GLY A 572 -29.58 13.69 2.41
C GLY A 572 -29.56 13.03 1.03
N ASP A 573 -30.73 13.06 0.39
CA ASP A 573 -31.01 12.40 -0.89
C ASP A 573 -31.10 13.39 -2.07
N GLY A 574 -30.74 14.66 -1.83
CA GLY A 574 -30.56 15.66 -2.90
C GLY A 574 -29.26 15.45 -3.68
N ALA A 575 -29.03 16.24 -4.73
CA ALA A 575 -27.78 16.20 -5.48
C ALA A 575 -26.58 16.57 -4.58
N ALA A 576 -25.53 15.76 -4.62
CA ALA A 576 -24.32 16.01 -3.85
C ALA A 576 -23.53 17.19 -4.45
N ASP A 577 -23.04 18.05 -3.57
CA ASP A 577 -22.09 19.09 -3.95
C ASP A 577 -20.78 18.47 -4.48
N TRP A 578 -20.20 19.08 -5.50
CA TRP A 578 -18.92 18.66 -6.06
C TRP A 578 -17.80 18.59 -5.01
N GLN A 579 -17.79 19.48 -4.02
CA GLN A 579 -16.83 19.46 -2.92
C GLN A 579 -16.94 18.16 -2.10
N LEU A 580 -18.16 17.67 -1.87
CA LEU A 580 -18.41 16.41 -1.17
C LEU A 580 -18.01 15.20 -2.04
N VAL A 581 -18.24 15.25 -3.34
CA VAL A 581 -17.78 14.24 -4.31
C VAL A 581 -16.25 14.15 -4.27
N GLN A 582 -15.55 15.28 -4.36
CA GLN A 582 -14.09 15.33 -4.31
C GLN A 582 -13.55 14.86 -2.95
N ARG A 583 -14.23 15.21 -1.85
CA ARG A 583 -13.88 14.72 -0.50
C ARG A 583 -14.04 13.20 -0.41
N THR A 584 -15.10 12.65 -0.97
CA THR A 584 -15.36 11.21 -1.00
C THR A 584 -14.35 10.48 -1.88
N GLU A 585 -13.94 11.05 -3.02
CA GLU A 585 -12.84 10.53 -3.84
C GLU A 585 -11.54 10.41 -3.01
N ARG A 586 -11.19 11.47 -2.27
CA ARG A 586 -9.99 11.48 -1.40
C ARG A 586 -10.07 10.43 -0.29
N LEU A 587 -11.25 10.26 0.31
CA LEU A 587 -11.49 9.23 1.33
C LEU A 587 -11.30 7.82 0.75
N LEU A 588 -11.91 7.54 -0.41
CA LEU A 588 -11.75 6.26 -1.10
C LEU A 588 -10.30 6.02 -1.56
N ALA A 589 -9.62 7.06 -2.05
CA ALA A 589 -8.24 7.00 -2.53
C ALA A 589 -7.28 6.58 -1.41
N SER A 590 -7.54 7.02 -0.18
CA SER A 590 -6.73 6.66 0.98
C SER A 590 -6.76 5.14 1.28
N ALA A 591 -7.86 4.45 0.99
CA ALA A 591 -7.99 3.00 1.21
C ALA A 591 -7.64 2.16 -0.01
N LEU A 592 -8.02 2.61 -1.21
CA LEU A 592 -7.97 1.82 -2.46
C LEU A 592 -6.86 2.25 -3.44
N GLY A 593 -6.19 3.38 -3.17
CA GLY A 593 -5.34 4.09 -4.12
C GLY A 593 -6.13 5.03 -5.04
N ALA A 594 -5.50 6.13 -5.46
CA ALA A 594 -6.16 7.20 -6.22
C ALA A 594 -6.77 6.74 -7.55
N SER A 595 -6.11 5.81 -8.25
CA SER A 595 -6.62 5.27 -9.52
C SER A 595 -7.86 4.39 -9.36
N SER A 596 -7.95 3.64 -8.27
CA SER A 596 -9.04 2.70 -8.01
C SER A 596 -10.27 3.44 -7.47
N ALA A 597 -10.06 4.41 -6.59
CA ALA A 597 -11.11 5.27 -6.05
C ALA A 597 -11.89 6.00 -7.13
N ARG A 598 -11.21 6.52 -8.17
CA ARG A 598 -11.86 7.14 -9.32
C ARG A 598 -12.74 6.20 -10.11
N VAL A 599 -12.28 4.97 -10.34
CA VAL A 599 -13.09 3.98 -11.08
C VAL A 599 -14.36 3.64 -10.30
N VAL A 600 -14.23 3.47 -8.98
CA VAL A 600 -15.37 3.24 -8.08
C VAL A 600 -16.33 4.43 -8.07
N LEU A 601 -15.81 5.65 -7.97
CA LEU A 601 -16.60 6.88 -7.93
C LEU A 601 -17.25 7.18 -9.29
N ALA A 602 -16.54 7.00 -10.40
CA ALA A 602 -17.08 7.18 -11.75
C ALA A 602 -18.15 6.13 -12.08
N SER A 603 -18.00 4.90 -11.57
CA SER A 603 -19.05 3.88 -11.66
C SER A 603 -20.30 4.25 -10.86
N ALA A 604 -20.16 5.05 -9.80
CA ALA A 604 -21.29 5.54 -9.00
C ALA A 604 -21.94 6.80 -9.58
N ILE A 605 -21.18 7.64 -10.30
CA ILE A 605 -21.64 8.93 -10.87
C ILE A 605 -22.30 8.79 -12.26
N GLY A 606 -22.30 7.59 -12.85
CA GLY A 606 -22.81 7.41 -14.21
C GLY A 606 -21.77 7.83 -15.25
N GLY A 607 -21.51 6.95 -16.23
CA GLY A 607 -20.34 7.03 -17.10
C GLY A 607 -20.23 8.29 -17.97
N ASN A 608 -19.01 8.83 -18.02
CA ASN A 608 -18.36 9.46 -19.18
C ASN A 608 -18.91 10.76 -19.82
N GLN A 609 -19.93 11.43 -19.27
CA GLN A 609 -20.54 12.61 -19.95
C GLN A 609 -20.01 14.01 -19.52
N VAL A 610 -19.13 14.13 -18.53
CA VAL A 610 -18.91 15.42 -17.84
C VAL A 610 -17.75 16.28 -18.39
N ALA A 611 -16.84 15.78 -19.23
CA ALA A 611 -15.55 16.47 -19.43
C ALA A 611 -15.47 17.57 -20.53
N LEU A 612 -16.38 17.64 -21.51
CA LEU A 612 -16.23 18.58 -22.67
C LEU A 612 -17.00 19.89 -22.49
N ARG A 613 -18.11 19.87 -21.75
CA ARG A 613 -18.97 21.04 -21.48
C ARG A 613 -18.24 22.09 -20.63
N ASP A 614 -17.42 21.66 -19.67
CA ASP A 614 -16.72 22.53 -18.72
C ASP A 614 -15.49 23.24 -19.32
N VAL A 615 -14.90 22.68 -20.38
CA VAL A 615 -13.77 23.30 -21.08
C VAL A 615 -14.26 24.40 -22.04
N LEU A 616 -15.44 24.21 -22.63
CA LEU A 616 -16.05 25.18 -23.55
C LEU A 616 -16.75 26.33 -22.82
N SER A 617 -17.30 26.10 -21.62
CA SER A 617 -17.94 27.15 -20.81
C SER A 617 -16.94 28.17 -20.21
N MET A 618 -15.66 27.80 -20.08
CA MET A 618 -14.61 28.71 -19.62
C MET A 618 -14.18 29.77 -20.66
N LEU A 619 -14.66 29.67 -21.90
CA LEU A 619 -14.18 30.49 -23.02
C LEU A 619 -15.02 31.75 -23.32
N ASP A 620 -16.19 31.92 -22.70
CA ASP A 620 -17.13 33.00 -23.06
C ASP A 620 -17.20 34.17 -22.08
N HIS A 621 -16.29 34.25 -21.11
CA HIS A 621 -16.14 35.47 -20.32
C HIS A 621 -15.27 36.48 -21.07
N LYS A 622 -15.96 37.51 -21.58
CA LYS A 622 -15.45 38.65 -22.38
C LYS A 622 -14.02 39.09 -22.02
N THR A 623 -13.30 39.42 -23.10
CA THR A 623 -12.12 40.30 -23.19
C THR A 623 -10.76 39.78 -22.70
N GLN A 624 -10.14 38.83 -23.44
CA GLN A 624 -8.66 38.75 -23.43
C GLN A 624 -7.98 37.97 -24.59
N ALA A 625 -8.59 37.88 -25.78
CA ALA A 625 -8.09 36.97 -26.81
C ALA A 625 -8.13 37.50 -28.26
N GLU A 626 -8.05 38.82 -28.48
CA GLU A 626 -7.89 39.36 -29.86
C GLU A 626 -6.53 39.00 -30.53
N ARG A 627 -5.67 38.23 -29.85
CA ARG A 627 -4.48 37.58 -30.43
C ARG A 627 -4.36 36.09 -30.07
N PHE A 628 -5.48 35.41 -29.82
CA PHE A 628 -5.44 33.95 -29.72
C PHE A 628 -5.46 33.39 -31.14
N ASP A 629 -4.27 33.01 -31.63
CA ASP A 629 -4.02 32.65 -33.02
C ASP A 629 -5.10 31.72 -33.59
N ARG A 630 -5.72 32.16 -34.68
CA ARG A 630 -6.69 31.41 -35.49
C ARG A 630 -6.21 29.98 -35.81
N HIS A 631 -4.89 29.79 -35.89
CA HIS A 631 -4.22 28.49 -36.06
C HIS A 631 -4.38 27.53 -34.88
N MET A 632 -4.42 28.02 -33.64
CA MET A 632 -4.55 27.18 -32.45
C MET A 632 -5.97 26.62 -32.30
N LEU A 633 -6.99 27.44 -32.59
CA LEU A 633 -8.39 26.99 -32.61
C LEU A 633 -8.63 25.96 -33.73
N GLN A 634 -8.09 26.22 -34.91
CA GLN A 634 -8.13 25.27 -36.02
C GLN A 634 -7.41 23.97 -35.65
N SER A 635 -6.22 24.04 -35.03
CA SER A 635 -5.48 22.86 -34.56
C SER A 635 -6.17 22.06 -33.44
N MET A 636 -6.98 22.70 -32.59
CA MET A 636 -7.77 22.01 -31.57
C MET A 636 -8.95 21.26 -32.18
N LEU A 637 -9.65 21.88 -33.14
CA LEU A 637 -10.76 21.26 -33.85
C LEU A 637 -10.28 20.08 -34.72
N GLU A 638 -9.11 20.19 -35.34
CA GLU A 638 -8.55 19.14 -36.21
C GLU A 638 -8.17 17.84 -35.48
N ASN A 639 -7.87 17.89 -34.18
CA ASN A 639 -7.48 16.70 -33.42
C ASN A 639 -8.67 15.96 -32.77
N ILE A 640 -9.91 16.45 -32.95
CA ILE A 640 -11.10 15.81 -32.42
C ILE A 640 -11.60 14.78 -33.44
N SER A 641 -11.78 13.53 -32.99
CA SER A 641 -12.23 12.41 -33.83
C SER A 641 -13.71 12.47 -34.24
N GLN A 642 -14.47 13.41 -33.69
CA GLN A 642 -15.86 13.67 -34.07
C GLN A 642 -15.91 14.75 -35.15
N GLY A 643 -16.82 14.62 -36.11
CA GLY A 643 -17.04 15.67 -37.11
C GLY A 643 -17.68 16.89 -36.46
N ILE A 644 -17.11 18.07 -36.65
CA ILE A 644 -17.63 19.32 -36.10
C ILE A 644 -17.83 20.32 -37.25
N SER A 645 -18.98 20.99 -37.25
CA SER A 645 -19.26 22.14 -38.12
C SER A 645 -19.83 23.30 -37.31
N VAL A 646 -19.36 24.51 -37.57
CA VAL A 646 -19.82 25.75 -36.92
C VAL A 646 -20.33 26.71 -37.98
N VAL A 647 -21.53 27.25 -37.78
CA VAL A 647 -22.14 28.26 -38.65
C VAL A 647 -22.43 29.54 -37.88
N ASP A 648 -22.40 30.68 -38.57
CA ASP A 648 -22.76 31.99 -38.01
C ASP A 648 -24.29 32.23 -37.97
N ALA A 649 -24.70 33.45 -37.59
CA ALA A 649 -26.11 33.85 -37.49
C ALA A 649 -26.86 33.85 -38.83
N ASP A 650 -26.15 34.01 -39.94
CA ASP A 650 -26.70 33.90 -41.28
C ASP A 650 -26.69 32.45 -41.81
N GLN A 651 -26.28 31.50 -40.96
CA GLN A 651 -26.12 30.08 -41.24
C GLN A 651 -25.09 29.77 -42.33
N ARG A 652 -24.03 30.56 -42.34
CA ARG A 652 -22.86 30.34 -43.19
C ARG A 652 -21.77 29.66 -42.40
N LEU A 653 -21.10 28.71 -43.03
CA LEU A 653 -20.04 27.92 -42.42
C LEU A 653 -18.84 28.81 -42.08
N VAL A 654 -18.40 28.78 -40.82
CA VAL A 654 -17.25 29.57 -40.33
C VAL A 654 -16.08 28.70 -39.87
N ALA A 655 -16.34 27.46 -39.44
CA ALA A 655 -15.31 26.51 -39.06
C ALA A 655 -15.79 25.06 -39.23
N TRP A 656 -14.86 24.16 -39.52
CA TRP A 656 -15.05 22.71 -39.57
C TRP A 656 -13.71 22.01 -39.31
N ASN A 657 -13.75 20.69 -39.06
CA ASN A 657 -12.54 19.86 -38.97
C ASN A 657 -12.49 18.79 -40.08
N THR A 658 -11.33 18.14 -40.24
CA THR A 658 -11.14 17.09 -41.26
C THR A 658 -12.10 15.92 -41.04
N ALA A 659 -12.38 15.53 -39.79
CA ALA A 659 -13.33 14.47 -39.49
C ALA A 659 -14.75 14.74 -40.02
N TYR A 660 -15.17 16.01 -40.11
CA TYR A 660 -16.44 16.39 -40.73
C TYR A 660 -16.43 16.17 -42.25
N LEU A 661 -15.31 16.48 -42.92
CA LEU A 661 -15.15 16.25 -44.36
C LEU A 661 -15.10 14.77 -44.70
N ASP A 662 -14.30 14.00 -43.95
CA ASP A 662 -14.13 12.56 -44.13
C ASP A 662 -15.42 11.80 -43.90
N LEU A 663 -16.25 12.27 -42.95
CA LEU A 663 -17.52 11.63 -42.66
C LEU A 663 -18.46 11.72 -43.86
N PHE A 664 -18.65 12.91 -44.42
CA PHE A 664 -19.65 13.17 -45.47
C PHE A 664 -19.11 13.12 -46.90
N HIS A 665 -17.79 12.98 -47.08
CA HIS A 665 -17.13 12.92 -48.39
C HIS A 665 -17.49 14.11 -49.29
N TYR A 666 -17.46 15.33 -48.75
CA TYR A 666 -17.75 16.53 -49.52
C TYR A 666 -16.65 16.82 -50.56
N PRO A 667 -17.01 17.32 -51.76
CA PRO A 667 -16.02 17.84 -52.71
C PRO A 667 -15.30 19.05 -52.11
N ASN A 668 -13.99 19.16 -52.31
CA ASN A 668 -13.16 20.25 -51.76
C ASN A 668 -13.64 21.66 -52.18
N GLU A 669 -14.33 21.76 -53.31
CA GLU A 669 -14.87 23.03 -53.85
C GLU A 669 -16.18 23.46 -53.17
N LEU A 670 -16.86 22.54 -52.47
CA LEU A 670 -18.17 22.78 -51.86
C LEU A 670 -18.06 23.40 -50.46
N VAL A 671 -17.00 23.03 -49.71
CA VAL A 671 -16.82 23.44 -48.31
C VAL A 671 -15.79 24.57 -48.23
N THR A 672 -16.29 25.80 -48.24
CA THR A 672 -15.48 27.01 -48.07
C THR A 672 -16.07 27.91 -46.99
N VAL A 673 -15.25 28.78 -46.41
CA VAL A 673 -15.73 29.77 -45.44
C VAL A 673 -16.80 30.64 -46.11
N GLY A 674 -17.97 30.76 -45.47
CA GLY A 674 -19.10 31.50 -45.99
C GLY A 674 -20.12 30.66 -46.79
N THR A 675 -19.86 29.37 -47.05
CA THR A 675 -20.83 28.47 -47.70
C THR A 675 -22.11 28.39 -46.85
N PRO A 676 -23.30 28.67 -47.41
CA PRO A 676 -24.56 28.47 -46.70
C PRO A 676 -24.76 26.99 -46.34
N VAL A 677 -25.08 26.68 -45.08
CA VAL A 677 -25.24 25.30 -44.61
C VAL A 677 -26.34 24.54 -45.37
N ALA A 678 -27.35 25.26 -45.89
CA ALA A 678 -28.39 24.72 -46.75
C ALA A 678 -27.81 23.93 -47.94
N LYS A 679 -26.74 24.42 -48.58
CA LYS A 679 -26.10 23.73 -49.71
C LYS A 679 -25.44 22.41 -49.30
N LEU A 680 -24.88 22.34 -48.09
CA LEU A 680 -24.28 21.12 -47.55
C LEU A 680 -25.35 20.09 -47.20
N ILE A 681 -26.46 20.56 -46.62
CA ILE A 681 -27.63 19.71 -46.32
C ILE A 681 -28.22 19.15 -47.62
N GLU A 682 -28.42 19.97 -48.65
CA GLU A 682 -28.88 19.53 -49.98
C GLU A 682 -27.95 18.50 -50.63
N TYR A 683 -26.63 18.69 -50.51
CA TYR A 683 -25.66 17.71 -51.00
C TYR A 683 -25.80 16.36 -50.28
N ASN A 684 -26.03 16.37 -48.96
CA ASN A 684 -26.25 15.15 -48.20
C ASN A 684 -27.52 14.42 -48.65
N PHE A 685 -28.57 15.13 -49.05
CA PHE A 685 -29.75 14.52 -49.67
C PHE A 685 -29.41 13.88 -51.03
N LYS A 686 -28.75 14.63 -51.92
CA LYS A 686 -28.35 14.11 -53.25
C LYS A 686 -27.42 12.91 -53.18
N SER A 687 -26.60 12.85 -52.14
CA SER A 687 -25.63 11.78 -51.90
C SER A 687 -26.23 10.59 -51.13
N GLY A 688 -27.54 10.62 -50.85
CA GLY A 688 -28.26 9.53 -50.19
C GLY A 688 -28.06 9.45 -48.67
N TRP A 689 -27.35 10.38 -48.04
CA TRP A 689 -27.10 10.39 -46.58
C TRP A 689 -28.34 10.70 -45.75
N ILE A 690 -29.40 11.19 -46.38
CA ILE A 690 -30.64 11.61 -45.74
C ILE A 690 -31.80 11.25 -46.66
N ASP A 691 -32.80 10.53 -46.12
CA ASP A 691 -34.03 10.22 -46.82
C ASP A 691 -35.04 11.39 -46.69
N GLY A 692 -35.80 11.69 -47.76
CA GLY A 692 -36.85 12.72 -47.76
C GLY A 692 -36.78 13.67 -48.96
N ASP A 693 -37.72 14.62 -49.03
CA ASP A 693 -37.68 15.71 -50.02
C ASP A 693 -36.56 16.72 -49.66
N PRO A 694 -35.54 16.89 -50.52
CA PRO A 694 -34.41 17.79 -50.23
C PRO A 694 -34.81 19.23 -49.94
N ALA A 695 -35.86 19.75 -50.59
CA ALA A 695 -36.23 21.17 -50.47
C ALA A 695 -36.93 21.46 -49.14
N GLU A 696 -37.91 20.63 -48.78
CA GLU A 696 -38.72 20.83 -47.57
C GLU A 696 -37.90 20.60 -46.29
N GLU A 697 -37.08 19.54 -46.27
CA GLU A 697 -36.34 19.14 -45.09
C GLU A 697 -35.09 20.02 -44.85
N THR A 698 -34.47 20.55 -45.91
CA THR A 698 -33.43 21.57 -45.78
C THR A 698 -33.98 22.84 -45.14
N GLN A 699 -35.15 23.30 -45.60
CA GLN A 699 -35.79 24.51 -45.07
C GLN A 699 -36.21 24.33 -43.60
N ARG A 700 -36.72 23.15 -43.23
CA ARG A 700 -37.07 22.80 -41.86
C ARG A 700 -35.86 22.83 -40.92
N ARG A 701 -34.73 22.26 -41.33
CA ARG A 701 -33.49 22.20 -40.52
C ARG A 701 -32.83 23.57 -40.36
N VAL A 702 -32.78 24.34 -41.45
CA VAL A 702 -32.35 25.75 -41.44
C VAL A 702 -33.23 26.55 -40.49
N ALA A 703 -34.56 26.44 -40.58
CA ALA A 703 -35.47 27.14 -39.65
C ALA A 703 -35.20 26.74 -38.18
N HIS A 704 -34.95 25.46 -37.92
CA HIS A 704 -34.65 24.95 -36.58
C HIS A 704 -33.32 25.49 -36.02
N MET A 705 -32.27 25.60 -36.84
CA MET A 705 -30.99 26.20 -36.46
C MET A 705 -31.16 27.69 -36.14
N ARG A 706 -31.96 28.42 -36.93
CA ARG A 706 -32.28 29.85 -36.73
C ARG A 706 -33.09 30.10 -35.46
N ALA A 707 -33.99 29.18 -35.13
CA ALA A 707 -34.79 29.26 -33.91
C ALA A 707 -33.99 28.96 -32.63
N GLY A 708 -32.72 28.55 -32.76
CA GLY A 708 -31.81 28.34 -31.63
C GLY A 708 -32.16 27.14 -30.75
N HIS A 709 -33.02 26.23 -31.22
CA HIS A 709 -33.38 25.05 -30.44
C HIS A 709 -32.24 24.04 -30.44
N GLN A 710 -31.87 23.55 -29.27
CA GLN A 710 -30.99 22.39 -29.15
C GLN A 710 -31.71 21.14 -29.69
N HIS A 711 -31.00 20.31 -30.45
CA HIS A 711 -31.52 19.00 -30.84
C HIS A 711 -30.45 17.93 -30.69
N THR A 712 -30.87 16.75 -30.26
CA THR A 712 -30.05 15.54 -30.30
C THR A 712 -30.88 14.44 -30.93
N TYR A 713 -30.35 13.79 -31.94
CA TYR A 713 -30.97 12.59 -32.49
C TYR A 713 -29.92 11.60 -32.96
N GLU A 714 -30.31 10.33 -32.99
CA GLU A 714 -29.51 9.24 -33.52
C GLU A 714 -30.16 8.75 -34.79
N ARG A 715 -29.35 8.45 -35.80
CA ARG A 715 -29.83 7.82 -37.03
C ARG A 715 -28.87 6.74 -37.49
N ARG A 716 -29.43 5.73 -38.15
CA ARG A 716 -28.64 4.80 -38.94
C ARG A 716 -28.56 5.34 -40.37
N ASN A 717 -27.35 5.41 -40.89
CA ASN A 717 -27.09 5.86 -42.24
C ASN A 717 -27.12 4.69 -43.24
N PRO A 718 -27.21 4.97 -44.56
CA PRO A 718 -27.23 3.94 -45.60
C PRO A 718 -25.95 3.09 -45.66
N ASP A 719 -24.82 3.63 -45.23
CA ASP A 719 -23.54 2.93 -45.12
C ASP A 719 -23.47 1.96 -43.92
N GLY A 720 -24.56 1.86 -43.14
CA GLY A 720 -24.69 0.97 -42.00
C GLY A 720 -24.21 1.57 -40.67
N ARG A 721 -23.59 2.76 -40.67
CA ARG A 721 -23.12 3.43 -39.46
C ARG A 721 -24.26 4.07 -38.68
N TYR A 722 -24.14 4.11 -37.36
CA TYR A 722 -25.02 4.89 -36.49
C TYR A 722 -24.35 6.22 -36.16
N LEU A 723 -25.00 7.34 -36.50
CA LEU A 723 -24.54 8.67 -36.14
C LEU A 723 -25.42 9.27 -35.06
N ARG A 724 -24.79 9.80 -34.01
CA ARG A 724 -25.40 10.74 -33.08
C ARG A 724 -25.08 12.16 -33.53
N ILE A 725 -26.13 12.95 -33.76
CA ILE A 725 -26.03 14.33 -34.22
C ILE A 725 -26.54 15.23 -33.11
N VAL A 726 -25.69 16.14 -32.65
CA VAL A 726 -26.01 17.08 -31.57
C VAL A 726 -25.82 18.49 -32.10
N GLY A 727 -26.91 19.25 -32.16
CA GLY A 727 -26.94 20.65 -32.56
C GLY A 727 -27.19 21.56 -31.36
N ASN A 728 -26.32 22.56 -31.16
CA ASN A 728 -26.46 23.54 -30.09
C ASN A 728 -26.33 24.97 -30.66
N PRO A 729 -27.19 25.92 -30.25
CA PRO A 729 -26.98 27.33 -30.54
C PRO A 729 -25.71 27.84 -29.84
N THR A 730 -25.06 28.85 -30.43
CA THR A 730 -23.92 29.54 -29.82
C THR A 730 -24.33 30.91 -29.27
N PRO A 731 -23.71 31.38 -28.18
CA PRO A 731 -23.85 32.76 -27.73
C PRO A 731 -23.34 33.71 -28.83
N GLY A 732 -24.23 34.52 -29.40
CA GLY A 732 -23.93 35.40 -30.55
C GLY A 732 -24.66 35.08 -31.86
N GLY A 733 -25.51 34.04 -31.87
CA GLY A 733 -26.48 33.80 -32.94
C GLY A 733 -26.13 32.70 -33.94
N GLY A 734 -24.96 32.06 -33.84
CA GLY A 734 -24.57 30.92 -34.68
C GLY A 734 -25.02 29.56 -34.15
N TYR A 735 -24.58 28.48 -34.78
CA TYR A 735 -24.97 27.11 -34.43
C TYR A 735 -23.79 26.13 -34.60
N VAL A 736 -23.57 25.27 -33.61
CA VAL A 736 -22.53 24.22 -33.64
C VAL A 736 -23.21 22.88 -33.77
N THR A 737 -22.71 22.05 -34.67
CA THR A 737 -23.19 20.68 -34.85
C THR A 737 -22.04 19.70 -34.75
N THR A 738 -22.23 18.68 -33.91
CA THR A 738 -21.28 17.59 -33.71
C THR A 738 -21.87 16.29 -34.24
N PHE A 739 -21.08 15.56 -35.01
CA PHE A 739 -21.40 14.27 -35.62
C PHE A 739 -20.48 13.20 -35.04
N THR A 740 -21.07 12.27 -34.28
CA THR A 740 -20.33 11.18 -33.64
C THR A 740 -20.77 9.85 -34.24
N ASP A 741 -19.81 9.06 -34.72
CA ASP A 741 -20.05 7.65 -35.05
C ASP A 741 -20.17 6.84 -33.76
N ILE A 742 -21.36 6.32 -33.51
CA ILE A 742 -21.72 5.50 -32.34
C ILE A 742 -21.98 4.04 -32.73
N THR A 743 -21.51 3.60 -33.90
CA THR A 743 -21.76 2.24 -34.41
C THR A 743 -21.23 1.18 -33.44
N GLU A 744 -19.99 1.34 -32.98
CA GLU A 744 -19.37 0.40 -32.05
C GLU A 744 -20.08 0.41 -30.68
N ASP A 745 -20.53 1.57 -30.23
CA ASP A 745 -21.31 1.70 -28.98
C ASP A 745 -22.65 0.99 -29.09
N LYS A 746 -23.35 1.12 -30.22
CA LYS A 746 -24.63 0.42 -30.47
C LYS A 746 -24.46 -1.09 -30.60
N LEU A 747 -23.36 -1.56 -31.18
CA LEU A 747 -23.03 -2.98 -31.23
C LEU A 747 -22.71 -3.53 -29.83
N ARG A 748 -21.94 -2.78 -29.03
CA ARG A 748 -21.66 -3.13 -27.63
C ARG A 748 -22.91 -3.13 -26.76
N GLU A 749 -23.79 -2.13 -26.91
CA GLU A 749 -25.08 -2.04 -26.21
C GLU A 749 -25.95 -3.28 -26.49
N ARG A 750 -26.07 -3.69 -27.75
CA ARG A 750 -26.81 -4.90 -28.13
C ARG A 750 -26.19 -6.18 -27.54
N ALA A 751 -24.87 -6.32 -27.63
CA ALA A 751 -24.18 -7.47 -27.04
C ALA A 751 -24.34 -7.53 -25.51
N LEU A 752 -24.40 -6.37 -24.85
CA LEU A 752 -24.66 -6.27 -23.41
C LEU A 752 -26.08 -6.67 -23.04
N ILE A 753 -27.08 -6.24 -23.81
CA ILE A 753 -28.49 -6.63 -23.60
C ILE A 753 -28.63 -8.15 -23.74
N GLU A 754 -28.09 -8.73 -24.81
CA GLU A 754 -28.14 -10.17 -25.07
C GLU A 754 -27.40 -10.98 -23.98
N ALA A 755 -26.24 -10.49 -23.53
CA ALA A 755 -25.51 -11.10 -22.42
C ALA A 755 -26.27 -10.99 -21.09
N ASN A 756 -26.96 -9.86 -20.85
CA ASN A 756 -27.74 -9.66 -19.63
C ASN A 756 -28.99 -10.54 -19.61
N GLU A 757 -29.71 -10.68 -20.72
CA GLU A 757 -30.84 -11.63 -20.84
C GLU A 757 -30.40 -13.07 -20.57
N THR A 758 -29.24 -13.46 -21.12
CA THR A 758 -28.65 -14.77 -20.88
C THR A 758 -28.25 -14.96 -19.40
N LEU A 759 -27.69 -13.92 -18.77
CA LEU A 759 -27.32 -13.93 -17.36
C LEU A 759 -28.53 -13.97 -16.44
N GLU A 760 -29.57 -13.18 -16.71
CA GLU A 760 -30.81 -13.17 -15.93
C GLU A 760 -31.51 -14.53 -15.96
N THR A 761 -31.50 -15.19 -17.12
CA THR A 761 -32.02 -16.55 -17.26
C THR A 761 -31.24 -17.51 -16.37
N ARG A 762 -29.89 -17.51 -16.44
CA ARG A 762 -29.04 -18.35 -15.58
C ARG A 762 -29.17 -18.02 -14.09
N VAL A 763 -29.33 -16.75 -13.74
CA VAL A 763 -29.50 -16.34 -12.34
C VAL A 763 -30.81 -16.89 -11.81
N ARG A 764 -31.92 -16.76 -12.56
CA ARG A 764 -33.21 -17.34 -12.14
C ARG A 764 -33.13 -18.86 -11.98
N GLU A 765 -32.52 -19.56 -12.93
CA GLU A 765 -32.30 -21.01 -12.83
C GLU A 765 -31.51 -21.37 -11.57
N ARG A 766 -30.37 -20.70 -11.33
CA ARG A 766 -29.53 -20.99 -10.15
C ARG A 766 -30.18 -20.58 -8.84
N THR A 767 -30.99 -19.51 -8.81
CA THR A 767 -31.74 -19.13 -7.63
C THR A 767 -32.80 -20.17 -7.30
N HIS A 768 -33.48 -20.71 -8.31
CA HIS A 768 -34.43 -21.80 -8.13
C HIS A 768 -33.75 -23.07 -7.58
N ASP A 769 -32.64 -23.51 -8.18
CA ASP A 769 -31.86 -24.65 -7.69
C ASP A 769 -31.41 -24.47 -6.23
N LEU A 770 -30.97 -23.26 -5.88
CA LEU A 770 -30.52 -22.94 -4.52
C LEU A 770 -31.66 -22.92 -3.51
N GLU A 771 -32.85 -22.45 -3.91
CA GLU A 771 -34.04 -22.49 -3.07
C GLU A 771 -34.47 -23.92 -2.79
N GLU A 772 -34.46 -24.80 -3.80
CA GLU A 772 -34.72 -26.24 -3.62
C GLU A 772 -33.68 -26.88 -2.68
N MET A 773 -32.39 -26.69 -2.94
CA MET A 773 -31.33 -27.23 -2.08
C MET A 773 -31.40 -26.69 -0.63
N ALA A 774 -31.78 -25.43 -0.45
CA ALA A 774 -31.93 -24.84 0.88
C ALA A 774 -33.12 -25.45 1.64
N GLN A 775 -34.22 -25.74 0.95
CA GLN A 775 -35.37 -26.44 1.54
C GLN A 775 -35.02 -27.87 1.94
N ASP A 776 -34.32 -28.60 1.07
CA ASP A 776 -33.84 -29.96 1.37
C ASP A 776 -32.90 -29.99 2.57
N LEU A 777 -31.99 -29.00 2.66
CA LEU A 777 -31.07 -28.88 3.79
C LEU A 777 -31.80 -28.55 5.09
N ASP A 778 -32.81 -27.68 5.06
CA ASP A 778 -33.62 -27.32 6.23
C ASP A 778 -34.44 -28.53 6.73
N LEU A 779 -35.00 -29.33 5.82
CA LEU A 779 -35.67 -30.58 6.17
C LEU A 779 -34.70 -31.59 6.82
N ALA A 780 -33.56 -31.85 6.18
CA ALA A 780 -32.56 -32.78 6.71
C ALA A 780 -32.01 -32.32 8.08
N ARG A 781 -31.85 -31.00 8.27
CA ARG A 781 -31.42 -30.43 9.54
C ARG A 781 -32.47 -30.60 10.64
N ARG A 782 -33.75 -30.35 10.35
CA ARG A 782 -34.84 -30.55 11.33
C ARG A 782 -34.94 -32.00 11.78
N ASP A 783 -34.79 -32.94 10.85
CA ASP A 783 -34.79 -34.38 11.16
C ASP A 783 -33.60 -34.75 12.07
N ALA A 784 -32.41 -34.24 11.76
CA ALA A 784 -31.21 -34.46 12.59
C ALA A 784 -31.34 -33.84 13.99
N GLU A 785 -31.84 -32.61 14.09
CA GLU A 785 -32.09 -31.93 15.36
C GLU A 785 -33.17 -32.66 16.19
N GLY A 786 -34.24 -33.14 15.55
CA GLY A 786 -35.29 -33.95 16.18
C GLY A 786 -34.75 -35.27 16.73
N ALA A 787 -33.93 -35.98 15.97
CA ALA A 787 -33.27 -37.20 16.41
C ALA A 787 -32.31 -36.94 17.59
N ASN A 788 -31.53 -35.85 17.53
CA ASN A 788 -30.59 -35.49 18.61
C ASN A 788 -31.31 -35.06 19.90
N ALA A 789 -32.42 -34.32 19.79
CA ALA A 789 -33.26 -33.95 20.92
C ALA A 789 -33.89 -35.19 21.59
N SER A 790 -34.27 -36.19 20.79
CA SER A 790 -34.80 -37.46 21.28
C SER A 790 -33.73 -38.28 22.01
N LYS A 791 -32.51 -38.35 21.46
CA LYS A 791 -31.36 -38.97 22.13
C LYS A 791 -31.03 -38.30 23.46
N THR A 792 -31.04 -36.97 23.50
CA THR A 792 -30.75 -36.21 24.73
C THR A 792 -31.81 -36.45 25.81
N ARG A 793 -33.10 -36.46 25.43
CA ARG A 793 -34.20 -36.80 26.35
C ARG A 793 -34.12 -38.23 26.87
N PHE A 794 -33.81 -39.19 25.99
CA PHE A 794 -33.62 -40.59 26.37
C PHE A 794 -32.46 -40.76 27.35
N LEU A 795 -31.30 -40.15 27.08
CA LEU A 795 -30.14 -40.20 27.98
C LEU A 795 -30.41 -39.55 29.34
N ALA A 796 -31.16 -38.45 29.36
CA ALA A 796 -31.54 -37.79 30.62
C ALA A 796 -32.49 -38.66 31.47
N ALA A 797 -33.50 -39.28 30.85
CA ALA A 797 -34.42 -40.19 31.52
C ALA A 797 -33.69 -41.45 32.03
N ALA A 798 -32.86 -42.06 31.18
CA ALA A 798 -32.02 -43.20 31.54
C ALA A 798 -31.09 -42.89 32.72
N SER A 799 -30.47 -41.70 32.73
CA SER A 799 -29.60 -41.27 33.84
C SER A 799 -30.39 -41.13 35.14
N HIS A 800 -31.62 -40.62 35.09
CA HIS A 800 -32.49 -40.51 36.27
C HIS A 800 -32.83 -41.90 36.85
N ASP A 801 -33.26 -42.81 35.98
CA ASP A 801 -33.67 -44.17 36.36
C ASP A 801 -32.50 -45.01 36.86
N LEU A 802 -31.27 -44.74 36.39
CA LEU A 802 -30.04 -45.36 36.90
C LEU A 802 -29.61 -44.80 38.27
N LEU A 803 -29.80 -43.50 38.51
CA LEU A 803 -29.39 -42.86 39.76
C LEU A 803 -30.28 -43.27 40.94
N GLN A 804 -31.57 -43.53 40.72
CA GLN A 804 -32.50 -43.96 41.78
C GLN A 804 -32.04 -45.21 42.54
N PRO A 805 -31.77 -46.37 41.92
CA PRO A 805 -31.31 -47.56 42.61
C PRO A 805 -29.92 -47.38 43.24
N LEU A 806 -29.01 -46.64 42.60
CA LEU A 806 -27.68 -46.35 43.17
C LEU A 806 -27.77 -45.49 44.43
N ASN A 807 -28.62 -44.47 44.44
CA ASN A 807 -28.86 -43.66 45.63
C ASN A 807 -29.54 -44.48 46.74
N ALA A 808 -30.49 -45.36 46.39
CA ALA A 808 -31.11 -46.28 47.35
C ALA A 808 -30.08 -47.24 47.97
N ALA A 809 -29.21 -47.84 47.14
CA ALA A 809 -28.11 -48.68 47.61
C ALA A 809 -27.19 -47.92 48.58
N ARG A 810 -26.85 -46.67 48.25
CA ARG A 810 -26.01 -45.81 49.09
C ARG A 810 -26.68 -45.46 50.43
N LEU A 811 -27.99 -45.24 50.44
CA LEU A 811 -28.76 -45.03 51.68
C LEU A 811 -28.77 -46.30 52.55
N PHE A 812 -29.01 -47.47 51.96
CA PHE A 812 -28.97 -48.75 52.68
C PHE A 812 -27.57 -49.03 53.26
N LEU A 813 -26.51 -48.83 52.48
CA LEU A 813 -25.12 -48.93 52.95
C LEU A 813 -24.78 -47.90 54.04
N GLY A 814 -25.30 -46.68 53.92
CA GLY A 814 -25.16 -45.64 54.95
C GLY A 814 -25.82 -46.02 56.28
N SER A 815 -27.01 -46.62 56.23
CA SER A 815 -27.73 -47.08 57.44
C SER A 815 -27.06 -48.26 58.14
N ILE A 816 -26.26 -49.08 57.44
CA ILE A 816 -25.49 -50.19 58.05
C ILE A 816 -24.40 -49.68 59.00
N ARG A 817 -23.91 -48.44 58.82
CA ARG A 817 -22.98 -47.81 59.77
C ARG A 817 -23.62 -47.43 61.10
N ALA A 818 -24.95 -47.48 61.21
CA ALA A 818 -25.70 -47.01 62.38
C ALA A 818 -26.33 -48.11 63.25
N ASP A 819 -26.34 -49.38 62.82
CA ASP A 819 -27.02 -50.47 63.56
C ASP A 819 -26.31 -51.84 63.38
N GLU A 820 -26.11 -52.60 64.46
CA GLU A 820 -25.32 -53.85 64.48
C GLU A 820 -26.06 -55.09 63.90
N GLN A 821 -27.29 -54.95 63.41
CA GLN A 821 -28.03 -56.00 62.68
C GLN A 821 -28.11 -55.71 61.16
N GLY A 822 -26.96 -55.74 60.49
CA GLY A 822 -26.82 -55.25 59.10
C GLY A 822 -27.17 -56.20 57.95
N GLN A 823 -27.46 -57.49 58.17
CA GLN A 823 -27.59 -58.46 57.05
C GLN A 823 -28.76 -58.16 56.08
N GLY A 824 -29.91 -57.72 56.59
CA GLY A 824 -31.08 -57.42 55.74
C GLY A 824 -30.90 -56.18 54.87
N LEU A 825 -30.13 -55.19 55.34
CA LEU A 825 -29.85 -53.97 54.61
C LEU A 825 -28.78 -54.19 53.52
N VAL A 826 -27.80 -55.07 53.78
CA VAL A 826 -26.79 -55.44 52.78
C VAL A 826 -27.47 -56.12 51.59
N LEU A 827 -28.40 -57.05 51.85
CA LEU A 827 -29.14 -57.74 50.79
C LEU A 827 -30.00 -56.77 49.94
N ARG A 828 -30.55 -55.72 50.56
CA ARG A 828 -31.34 -54.70 49.83
C ARG A 828 -30.45 -53.75 49.02
N ALA A 829 -29.29 -53.38 49.53
CA ALA A 829 -28.30 -52.61 48.78
C ALA A 829 -27.80 -53.38 47.56
N ASP A 830 -27.50 -54.67 47.74
CA ASP A 830 -27.05 -55.57 46.67
C ASP A 830 -28.12 -55.71 45.58
N LYS A 831 -29.39 -55.93 45.96
CA LYS A 831 -30.51 -55.94 45.01
C LYS A 831 -30.65 -54.63 44.24
N ALA A 832 -30.48 -53.48 44.89
CA ALA A 832 -30.56 -52.19 44.21
C ALA A 832 -29.41 -51.99 43.21
N ILE A 833 -28.19 -52.40 43.55
CA ILE A 833 -27.05 -52.39 42.62
C ILE A 833 -27.31 -53.34 41.44
N GLN A 834 -27.87 -54.53 41.70
CA GLN A 834 -28.19 -55.50 40.67
C GLN A 834 -29.25 -54.97 39.69
N SER A 835 -30.30 -54.29 40.17
CA SER A 835 -31.27 -53.62 39.30
C SER A 835 -30.64 -52.50 38.46
N ALA A 836 -29.66 -51.77 38.99
CA ALA A 836 -28.90 -50.79 38.21
C ALA A 836 -28.06 -51.46 37.10
N ASP A 837 -27.42 -52.60 37.39
CA ASP A 837 -26.64 -53.37 36.40
C ASP A 837 -27.54 -53.88 35.26
N GLU A 838 -28.73 -54.39 35.58
CA GLU A 838 -29.71 -54.85 34.58
C GLU A 838 -30.16 -53.70 33.66
N LEU A 839 -30.42 -52.51 34.21
CA LEU A 839 -30.76 -51.33 33.41
C LEU A 839 -29.63 -50.87 32.48
N ILE A 840 -28.37 -50.90 32.97
CA ILE A 840 -27.19 -50.55 32.15
C ILE A 840 -27.02 -51.55 31.00
N ARG A 841 -27.20 -52.85 31.26
CA ARG A 841 -27.15 -53.89 30.22
C ARG A 841 -28.24 -53.68 29.18
N GLY A 842 -29.48 -53.40 29.59
CA GLY A 842 -30.57 -53.09 28.67
C GLY A 842 -30.29 -51.85 27.79
N LEU A 843 -29.72 -50.79 28.36
CA LEU A 843 -29.28 -49.59 27.62
C LEU A 843 -28.17 -49.89 26.60
N LEU A 844 -27.20 -50.73 26.98
CA LEU A 844 -26.12 -51.15 26.07
C LEU A 844 -26.65 -52.03 24.93
N ASP A 845 -27.65 -52.89 25.19
CA ASP A 845 -28.28 -53.71 24.16
C ASP A 845 -29.07 -52.85 23.16
N ILE A 846 -29.79 -51.82 23.63
CA ILE A 846 -30.44 -50.83 22.75
C ILE A 846 -29.41 -50.07 21.92
N SER A 847 -28.30 -49.62 22.53
CA SER A 847 -27.23 -48.93 21.81
C SER A 847 -26.57 -49.80 20.72
N ARG A 848 -26.43 -51.11 20.99
CA ARG A 848 -25.93 -52.11 20.02
C ARG A 848 -26.91 -52.37 18.89
N LEU A 849 -28.22 -52.32 19.15
CA LEU A 849 -29.26 -52.39 18.11
C LEU A 849 -29.19 -51.14 17.20
N ASP A 850 -29.10 -49.94 17.78
CA ASP A 850 -29.06 -48.67 17.03
C ASP A 850 -27.83 -48.53 16.13
N HIS A 851 -26.68 -49.06 16.53
CA HIS A 851 -25.45 -49.02 15.71
C HIS A 851 -25.36 -50.14 14.67
N GLY A 852 -26.41 -50.95 14.50
CA GLY A 852 -26.47 -52.01 13.49
C GLY A 852 -25.57 -53.22 13.79
N SER A 853 -25.08 -53.35 15.02
CA SER A 853 -24.19 -54.44 15.46
C SER A 853 -24.88 -55.78 15.71
N ILE A 854 -26.21 -55.84 15.57
CA ILE A 854 -27.02 -57.06 15.73
C ILE A 854 -27.81 -57.31 14.44
N ALA A 855 -27.49 -58.39 13.72
CA ALA A 855 -28.21 -58.80 12.52
C ALA A 855 -29.43 -59.65 12.91
N PRO A 856 -30.68 -59.20 12.66
CA PRO A 856 -31.86 -59.99 12.97
C PRO A 856 -31.94 -61.23 12.08
N LYS A 857 -32.15 -62.41 12.69
CA LYS A 857 -32.52 -63.63 11.96
C LYS A 857 -34.05 -63.78 12.00
N PRO A 858 -34.78 -63.46 10.93
CA PRO A 858 -36.22 -63.65 10.90
C PRO A 858 -36.53 -65.15 10.95
N VAL A 859 -37.49 -65.53 11.79
CA VAL A 859 -38.05 -66.89 11.85
C VAL A 859 -39.52 -66.78 11.45
N GLN A 860 -39.96 -67.62 10.51
CA GLN A 860 -41.38 -67.75 10.18
C GLN A 860 -42.07 -68.49 11.33
N LEU A 861 -43.06 -67.83 11.94
CA LEU A 861 -43.94 -68.45 12.92
C LEU A 861 -44.97 -69.34 12.20
N PRO A 862 -45.34 -70.50 12.78
CA PRO A 862 -46.34 -71.42 12.21
C PRO A 862 -47.74 -70.84 12.14
#